data_AF-A0A411YAB9-F1
#
_entry.id   AF-A0A411YAB9-F1
#
_cell.length_a   1.000
_cell.length_b   1.000
_cell.length_c   1.000
_cell.angle_alpha   90.00
_cell.angle_beta   90.00
_cell.angle_gamma   90.00
#
_symmetry.space_group_name_H-M   'P 1'
#
loop_
_entity.id
_entity.type
_entity.pdbx_description
1 polymer ?
#
loop_
_entity_poly.entity_id
_entity_poly.type
_entity_poly.pdbx_seq_one_letter_code
_entity_poly.pdbx_strand_id
1 'polypeptide(L)'
;MRSADDPSPAPPDSELRSSPLLFDRQHEWHEQEWEAHSEAGVWPDPHRDAVVRPGELLDGRYRVGARIGAGGMGTIHRGRDERLQRAVAIKVLHAHLADDSDLLARFAREGRRAAALSHPHIVAVHDEGVAGLPYIVMELVDGPSLRDVLRERGRLSPAEAMAALAPVARALGRAHEAGVVHRDVKPENVLIDPEGTPKIADFGIARLLAGTNHTQTGALIGSVHYMAPELVDGARANSATDQYALGIVLFELLTGARPFSGDTPMAVALRHVREPVPPPSESVPEIPTEVDEVVGRATAQDAADRFTDVDAFADALGAAVPDGPQPVVLTAPDDPDGVTLVIGAATTPPAGLVHTPPDPGVEGAPHGPPAPGGFGPPAPDPGMPSHHGTEGPDGIDGDGAHGIDGDGPDGGDAVDGRGAGVEADAESSAATARPRRRGRRVLVVGLLALGLLVGAAGGGLAWWHWVHAPLTAVPSVVGIEQEAALAELRDTGFNHVIADEQHHPDVAEGHVIEQAPSPEQELRPGEDVAITVSLGRRFADVPDVTGLPESEALDEIEAAELEPVREERHDDEVPSGHVIEQTPAPTATSEEQLRQGDEVEVVVSLGIEQVEVPDVVGEDEGAATAALDDADLTLGEIATTWSDEHPTAGTVIGQSMDPGATVDRDSTVDLTVSLGPETIEMPNVRGDGVESAEAELEDRHLEVVVEGIPRPTFGPFTRGEIGLVEEQLPTPGDAVVRGETVTLYTYQE
;
A
#
# COMPACT_ATOMS: atom_id res chain seq x y z
N MET A 1 -87.01 -37.99 19.85
CA MET A 1 -86.22 -38.85 18.93
C MET A 1 -85.00 -38.03 18.53
N ARG A 2 -83.76 -38.52 18.74
CA ARG A 2 -82.96 -39.29 17.75
C ARG A 2 -82.92 -38.57 16.40
N SER A 3 -81.81 -38.32 15.70
CA SER A 3 -80.37 -38.65 15.75
C SER A 3 -79.87 -38.31 14.32
N ALA A 4 -78.62 -37.97 14.00
CA ALA A 4 -77.40 -37.69 14.78
C ALA A 4 -76.41 -36.89 13.87
N ASP A 5 -75.29 -36.43 14.44
CA ASP A 5 -73.94 -36.19 13.83
C ASP A 5 -73.81 -35.26 12.59
N ASP A 6 -72.83 -34.35 12.44
CA ASP A 6 -71.69 -33.93 13.28
C ASP A 6 -71.25 -32.48 12.89
N PRO A 7 -71.03 -31.51 13.80
CA PRO A 7 -70.57 -30.16 13.47
C PRO A 7 -69.08 -29.89 13.77
N SER A 8 -68.31 -29.56 12.75
CA SER A 8 -66.89 -29.18 12.85
C SER A 8 -66.65 -27.96 13.77
N PRO A 9 -65.60 -27.96 14.63
CA PRO A 9 -65.32 -26.87 15.57
C PRO A 9 -64.67 -25.64 14.92
N ALA A 10 -64.86 -24.48 15.55
CA ALA A 10 -64.23 -23.21 15.18
C ALA A 10 -62.76 -23.11 15.65
N PRO A 11 -61.91 -22.29 15.00
CA PRO A 11 -60.52 -22.09 15.41
C PRO A 11 -60.39 -21.22 16.67
N PRO A 12 -59.32 -21.42 17.49
CA PRO A 12 -58.99 -20.57 18.63
C PRO A 12 -58.20 -19.30 18.22
N ASP A 13 -57.98 -18.42 19.19
CA ASP A 13 -57.52 -17.03 19.04
C ASP A 13 -56.06 -16.83 18.56
N SER A 14 -55.75 -15.57 18.26
CA SER A 14 -54.52 -15.08 17.61
C SER A 14 -53.28 -14.97 18.51
N GLU A 15 -52.14 -15.52 18.06
CA GLU A 15 -50.81 -14.95 18.34
C GLU A 15 -50.28 -14.24 17.08
N LEU A 16 -49.84 -12.98 17.21
CA LEU A 16 -49.12 -12.26 16.16
C LEU A 16 -47.64 -12.66 16.17
N ARG A 17 -47.30 -13.75 15.47
CA ARG A 17 -45.90 -14.08 15.15
C ARG A 17 -45.50 -13.46 13.82
N SER A 18 -44.64 -12.45 13.89
CA SER A 18 -43.96 -11.86 12.73
C SER A 18 -43.26 -12.93 11.90
N SER A 19 -43.67 -13.10 10.65
CA SER A 19 -43.11 -14.12 9.75
C SER A 19 -41.88 -13.58 8.99
N PRO A 20 -40.68 -14.13 9.17
CA PRO A 20 -39.47 -13.66 8.49
C PRO A 20 -39.32 -14.35 7.12
N LEU A 21 -40.19 -14.04 6.15
CA LEU A 21 -40.15 -14.65 4.81
C LEU A 21 -40.34 -13.62 3.69
N LEU A 22 -39.29 -12.85 3.42
CA LEU A 22 -39.11 -12.09 2.18
C LEU A 22 -37.64 -12.01 1.69
N PHE A 23 -36.67 -12.50 2.48
CA PHE A 23 -35.23 -12.42 2.19
C PHE A 23 -34.68 -13.66 1.43
N ASP A 24 -35.16 -14.88 1.73
CA ASP A 24 -34.57 -16.13 1.19
C ASP A 24 -34.53 -16.19 -0.34
N ARG A 25 -35.63 -15.80 -1.01
CA ARG A 25 -35.86 -16.13 -2.43
C ARG A 25 -35.08 -15.26 -3.44
N GLN A 26 -34.12 -14.45 -2.98
CA GLN A 26 -33.14 -13.80 -3.86
C GLN A 26 -31.78 -14.50 -3.86
N HIS A 27 -31.44 -15.29 -2.83
CA HIS A 27 -30.18 -16.02 -2.80
C HIS A 27 -30.22 -17.35 -3.57
N GLU A 28 -31.35 -18.06 -3.58
CA GLU A 28 -31.54 -19.37 -4.26
C GLU A 28 -31.21 -19.37 -5.77
N TRP A 29 -31.24 -18.20 -6.44
CA TRP A 29 -30.87 -18.05 -7.86
C TRP A 29 -29.36 -17.88 -8.08
N HIS A 30 -28.64 -17.27 -7.14
CA HIS A 30 -27.19 -17.08 -7.24
C HIS A 30 -26.40 -18.26 -6.67
N GLU A 31 -26.96 -18.98 -5.70
CA GLU A 31 -26.32 -20.15 -5.07
C GLU A 31 -26.01 -21.25 -6.09
N GLN A 32 -26.95 -21.57 -7.00
CA GLN A 32 -26.75 -22.60 -8.03
C GLN A 32 -25.73 -22.21 -9.11
N GLU A 33 -25.65 -20.93 -9.49
CA GLU A 33 -24.62 -20.47 -10.44
C GLU A 33 -23.23 -20.44 -9.78
N TRP A 34 -23.16 -20.03 -8.50
CA TRP A 34 -21.90 -20.01 -7.74
C TRP A 34 -21.37 -21.42 -7.44
N GLU A 35 -22.25 -22.34 -7.01
CA GLU A 35 -21.91 -23.76 -6.83
C GLU A 35 -21.41 -24.35 -8.15
N ALA A 36 -22.13 -24.15 -9.27
CA ALA A 36 -21.76 -24.70 -10.57
C ALA A 36 -20.37 -24.25 -11.06
N HIS A 37 -20.00 -22.96 -10.91
CA HIS A 37 -18.66 -22.50 -11.27
C HIS A 37 -17.59 -23.05 -10.31
N SER A 38 -17.90 -23.14 -9.00
CA SER A 38 -16.96 -23.64 -7.98
C SER A 38 -16.70 -25.15 -8.05
N GLU A 39 -17.70 -25.97 -8.40
CA GLU A 39 -17.54 -27.42 -8.62
C GLU A 39 -16.88 -27.75 -9.97
N ALA A 40 -17.10 -26.92 -11.00
CA ALA A 40 -16.52 -27.13 -12.32
C ALA A 40 -15.01 -26.80 -12.39
N GLY A 41 -14.53 -25.87 -11.57
CA GLY A 41 -13.17 -25.32 -11.67
C GLY A 41 -12.94 -24.50 -12.95
N VAL A 42 -14.02 -24.12 -13.65
CA VAL A 42 -13.99 -23.31 -14.87
C VAL A 42 -14.61 -21.96 -14.55
N TRP A 43 -13.74 -21.02 -14.15
CA TRP A 43 -14.04 -19.60 -14.28
C TRP A 43 -13.96 -19.23 -15.77
N PRO A 44 -14.75 -18.26 -16.26
CA PRO A 44 -14.50 -17.68 -17.57
C PRO A 44 -13.10 -17.06 -17.57
N ASP A 45 -12.32 -17.34 -18.61
CA ASP A 45 -10.91 -16.91 -18.76
C ASP A 45 -10.80 -15.39 -18.60
N PRO A 46 -10.19 -14.86 -17.52
CA PRO A 46 -10.09 -13.43 -17.29
C PRO A 46 -9.04 -12.86 -18.25
N HIS A 47 -9.49 -12.33 -19.39
CA HIS A 47 -8.62 -11.65 -20.35
C HIS A 47 -7.66 -10.70 -19.62
N ARG A 48 -6.35 -10.88 -19.84
CA ARG A 48 -5.30 -10.15 -19.11
C ARG A 48 -5.43 -8.62 -19.24
N ASP A 49 -6.02 -8.18 -20.34
CA ASP A 49 -6.27 -6.79 -20.70
C ASP A 49 -7.69 -6.30 -20.34
N ALA A 50 -8.39 -7.01 -19.44
CA ALA A 50 -9.73 -6.66 -18.99
C ALA A 50 -9.73 -5.34 -18.20
N VAL A 51 -9.97 -4.22 -18.90
CA VAL A 51 -10.15 -2.90 -18.30
C VAL A 51 -11.60 -2.48 -18.44
N VAL A 52 -12.32 -2.41 -17.31
CA VAL A 52 -13.70 -1.91 -17.24
C VAL A 52 -13.75 -0.44 -17.65
N ARG A 53 -14.62 -0.11 -18.62
CA ARG A 53 -14.64 1.19 -19.31
C ARG A 53 -15.77 2.11 -18.80
N PRO A 54 -15.56 3.44 -18.77
CA PRO A 54 -16.65 4.39 -18.54
C PRO A 54 -17.82 4.19 -19.51
N GLY A 55 -19.04 4.13 -19.00
CA GLY A 55 -20.28 3.89 -19.76
C GLY A 55 -20.74 2.42 -19.77
N GLU A 56 -19.87 1.48 -19.44
CA GLU A 56 -20.14 0.03 -19.32
C GLU A 56 -21.21 -0.27 -18.27
N LEU A 57 -21.89 -1.42 -18.38
CA LEU A 57 -23.06 -1.78 -17.56
C LEU A 57 -22.88 -3.17 -16.92
N LEU A 58 -22.27 -3.21 -15.74
CA LEU A 58 -22.00 -4.45 -15.01
C LEU A 58 -23.33 -5.09 -14.56
N ASP A 59 -23.45 -6.41 -14.77
CA ASP A 59 -24.62 -7.25 -14.51
C ASP A 59 -25.97 -6.64 -14.96
N GLY A 60 -25.95 -5.88 -16.06
CA GLY A 60 -27.13 -5.22 -16.62
C GLY A 60 -27.74 -4.11 -15.74
N ARG A 61 -27.06 -3.71 -14.65
CA ARG A 61 -27.60 -2.83 -13.60
C ARG A 61 -26.69 -1.67 -13.21
N TYR A 62 -25.38 -1.87 -13.18
CA TYR A 62 -24.44 -0.90 -12.64
C TYR A 62 -23.68 -0.19 -13.75
N ARG A 63 -24.12 1.03 -14.08
CA ARG A 63 -23.39 1.83 -15.07
C ARG A 63 -22.14 2.41 -14.45
N VAL A 64 -20.99 2.09 -15.03
CA VAL A 64 -19.69 2.66 -14.68
C VAL A 64 -19.59 4.07 -15.27
N GLY A 65 -19.03 5.00 -14.51
CA GLY A 65 -18.77 6.39 -14.91
C GLY A 65 -17.28 6.69 -14.91
N ALA A 66 -16.89 7.85 -14.40
CA ALA A 66 -15.49 8.24 -14.29
C ALA A 66 -14.79 7.50 -13.14
N ARG A 67 -13.51 7.13 -13.36
CA ARG A 67 -12.59 6.68 -12.31
C ARG A 67 -12.38 7.82 -11.30
N ILE A 68 -12.58 7.52 -10.02
CA ILE A 68 -12.42 8.46 -8.89
C ILE A 68 -11.27 8.07 -7.95
N GLY A 69 -10.72 6.86 -8.09
CA GLY A 69 -9.56 6.42 -7.32
C GLY A 69 -8.92 5.14 -7.89
N ALA A 70 -7.76 4.78 -7.34
CA ALA A 70 -7.12 3.49 -7.57
C ALA A 70 -6.17 3.14 -6.42
N GLY A 71 -5.89 1.86 -6.25
CA GLY A 71 -4.86 1.34 -5.33
C GLY A 71 -4.40 -0.04 -5.77
N GLY A 72 -3.53 -0.68 -4.99
CA GLY A 72 -2.91 -1.96 -5.35
C GLY A 72 -3.88 -3.13 -5.61
N MET A 73 -5.12 -3.05 -5.12
CA MET A 73 -6.15 -4.07 -5.40
C MET A 73 -6.96 -3.84 -6.68
N GLY A 74 -7.08 -2.60 -7.15
CA GLY A 74 -8.10 -2.26 -8.14
C GLY A 74 -8.36 -0.78 -8.36
N THR A 75 -9.37 -0.49 -9.18
CA THR A 75 -9.82 0.87 -9.50
C THR A 75 -11.18 1.16 -8.89
N ILE A 76 -11.41 2.40 -8.45
CA ILE A 76 -12.69 2.86 -7.90
C ILE A 76 -13.29 3.86 -8.90
N HIS A 77 -14.54 3.62 -9.29
CA HIS A 77 -15.28 4.43 -10.25
C HIS A 77 -16.55 4.98 -9.62
N ARG A 78 -16.92 6.21 -9.97
CA ARG A 78 -18.28 6.72 -9.75
C ARG A 78 -19.21 5.97 -10.68
N GLY A 79 -20.35 5.49 -10.18
CA GLY A 79 -21.33 4.75 -10.98
C GLY A 79 -22.78 5.07 -10.63
N ARG A 80 -23.70 4.39 -11.31
CA ARG A 80 -25.16 4.51 -11.13
C ARG A 80 -25.80 3.13 -11.04
N ASP A 81 -26.56 2.87 -9.97
CA ASP A 81 -27.49 1.74 -9.89
C ASP A 81 -28.71 2.09 -10.74
N GLU A 82 -28.80 1.56 -11.97
CA GLU A 82 -29.88 1.91 -12.91
C GLU A 82 -31.25 1.37 -12.46
N ARG A 83 -31.28 0.40 -11.52
CA ARG A 83 -32.52 -0.14 -10.94
C ARG A 83 -33.04 0.72 -9.79
N LEU A 84 -32.14 1.21 -8.92
CA LEU A 84 -32.49 2.06 -7.78
C LEU A 84 -32.35 3.57 -8.06
N GLN A 85 -31.84 3.93 -9.25
CA GLN A 85 -31.63 5.30 -9.75
C GLN A 85 -30.84 6.20 -8.77
N ARG A 86 -29.82 5.63 -8.13
CA ARG A 86 -28.90 6.31 -7.20
C ARG A 86 -27.46 6.26 -7.71
N ALA A 87 -26.66 7.24 -7.30
CA ALA A 87 -25.21 7.17 -7.44
C ALA A 87 -24.61 6.13 -6.47
N VAL A 88 -23.51 5.51 -6.87
CA VAL A 88 -22.75 4.50 -6.10
C VAL A 88 -21.26 4.64 -6.41
N ALA A 89 -20.39 4.15 -5.54
CA ALA A 89 -19.01 3.84 -5.89
C ALA A 89 -18.91 2.37 -6.29
N ILE A 90 -18.12 2.07 -7.33
CA ILE A 90 -17.90 0.73 -7.84
C ILE A 90 -16.39 0.47 -7.79
N LYS A 91 -15.96 -0.50 -6.98
CA LYS A 91 -14.57 -0.93 -6.88
C LYS A 91 -14.40 -2.23 -7.64
N VAL A 92 -13.59 -2.19 -8.70
CA VAL A 92 -13.27 -3.32 -9.59
C VAL A 92 -11.83 -3.76 -9.29
N LEU A 93 -11.56 -5.06 -9.10
CA LEU A 93 -10.18 -5.53 -8.92
C LEU A 93 -9.39 -5.46 -10.22
N HIS A 94 -8.05 -5.43 -10.12
CA HIS A 94 -7.17 -5.65 -11.28
C HIS A 94 -7.20 -7.11 -11.74
N ALA A 95 -7.01 -7.36 -13.04
CA ALA A 95 -7.10 -8.70 -13.65
C ALA A 95 -6.16 -9.74 -13.00
N HIS A 96 -4.94 -9.35 -12.62
CA HIS A 96 -3.97 -10.24 -11.95
C HIS A 96 -4.41 -10.75 -10.56
N LEU A 97 -5.51 -10.23 -9.99
CA LEU A 97 -6.13 -10.73 -8.77
C LEU A 97 -7.39 -11.58 -9.04
N ALA A 98 -7.84 -11.67 -10.30
CA ALA A 98 -8.96 -12.52 -10.71
C ALA A 98 -8.55 -13.98 -10.98
N ASP A 99 -7.28 -14.22 -11.29
CA ASP A 99 -6.73 -15.58 -11.54
C ASP A 99 -6.76 -16.48 -10.29
N ASP A 100 -6.60 -15.92 -9.08
CA ASP A 100 -6.62 -16.70 -7.83
C ASP A 100 -8.06 -16.93 -7.35
N SER A 101 -8.62 -18.06 -7.74
CA SER A 101 -9.95 -18.53 -7.30
C SER A 101 -10.13 -18.62 -5.77
N ASP A 102 -9.05 -18.82 -5.01
CA ASP A 102 -9.10 -18.90 -3.55
C ASP A 102 -9.06 -17.50 -2.93
N LEU A 103 -8.36 -16.54 -3.56
CA LEU A 103 -8.50 -15.10 -3.29
C LEU A 103 -9.91 -14.62 -3.60
N LEU A 104 -10.48 -14.94 -4.76
CA LEU A 104 -11.87 -14.59 -5.11
C LEU A 104 -12.88 -15.13 -4.09
N ALA A 105 -12.73 -16.40 -3.69
CA ALA A 105 -13.57 -17.00 -2.67
C ALA A 105 -13.41 -16.32 -1.30
N ARG A 106 -12.22 -15.79 -0.96
CA ARG A 106 -12.01 -14.97 0.25
C ARG A 106 -12.62 -13.57 0.11
N PHE A 107 -12.40 -12.90 -1.02
CA PHE A 107 -12.90 -11.56 -1.35
C PHE A 107 -14.42 -11.49 -1.15
N ALA A 108 -15.16 -12.40 -1.78
CA ALA A 108 -16.61 -12.46 -1.70
C ALA A 108 -17.13 -12.86 -0.29
N ARG A 109 -16.31 -13.56 0.52
CA ARG A 109 -16.61 -13.81 1.94
C ARG A 109 -16.40 -12.57 2.82
N GLU A 110 -15.51 -11.65 2.44
CA GLU A 110 -15.29 -10.39 3.17
C GLU A 110 -16.25 -9.29 2.71
N GLY A 111 -16.58 -9.21 1.41
CA GLY A 111 -17.63 -8.34 0.86
C GLY A 111 -18.98 -8.54 1.56
N ARG A 112 -19.48 -9.78 1.57
CA ARG A 112 -20.67 -10.18 2.36
C ARG A 112 -20.61 -9.86 3.85
N ARG A 113 -19.42 -9.89 4.47
CA ARG A 113 -19.25 -9.53 5.89
C ARG A 113 -19.33 -8.01 6.11
N ALA A 114 -18.71 -7.23 5.23
CA ALA A 114 -18.82 -5.78 5.23
C ALA A 114 -20.26 -5.30 4.92
N ALA A 115 -20.97 -5.99 4.02
CA ALA A 115 -22.38 -5.71 3.69
C ALA A 115 -23.36 -5.96 4.86
N ALA A 116 -22.96 -6.73 5.88
CA ALA A 116 -23.73 -6.89 7.11
C ALA A 116 -23.53 -5.72 8.11
N LEU A 117 -22.58 -4.82 7.87
CA LEU A 117 -22.34 -3.64 8.69
C LEU A 117 -23.24 -2.48 8.24
N SER A 118 -23.97 -1.91 9.20
CA SER A 118 -24.76 -0.68 8.99
C SER A 118 -24.52 0.25 10.18
N HIS A 119 -23.83 1.37 9.91
CA HIS A 119 -23.44 2.36 10.91
C HIS A 119 -23.20 3.70 10.20
N PRO A 120 -23.57 4.87 10.77
CA PRO A 120 -23.42 6.16 10.09
C PRO A 120 -21.98 6.52 9.70
N HIS A 121 -21.00 5.96 10.41
CA HIS A 121 -19.57 6.17 10.20
C HIS A 121 -18.87 5.02 9.45
N ILE A 122 -19.63 4.15 8.76
CA ILE A 122 -19.11 3.10 7.86
C ILE A 122 -19.69 3.33 6.47
N VAL A 123 -18.85 3.33 5.43
CA VAL A 123 -19.33 3.36 4.04
C VAL A 123 -20.05 2.05 3.74
N ALA A 124 -21.36 2.13 3.49
CA ALA A 124 -22.19 0.94 3.36
C ALA A 124 -21.91 0.19 2.04
N VAL A 125 -21.51 -1.09 2.11
CA VAL A 125 -21.51 -1.98 0.96
C VAL A 125 -22.96 -2.25 0.53
N HIS A 126 -23.20 -2.35 -0.78
CA HIS A 126 -24.53 -2.42 -1.39
C HIS A 126 -24.78 -3.68 -2.22
N ASP A 127 -23.74 -4.22 -2.86
CA ASP A 127 -23.79 -5.45 -3.68
C ASP A 127 -22.35 -5.93 -3.97
N GLU A 128 -22.20 -7.21 -4.34
CA GLU A 128 -20.96 -7.80 -4.90
C GLU A 128 -21.31 -8.59 -6.17
N GLY A 129 -20.41 -8.62 -7.16
CA GLY A 129 -20.66 -9.28 -8.45
C GLY A 129 -19.39 -9.58 -9.24
N VAL A 130 -19.54 -10.22 -10.41
CA VAL A 130 -18.45 -10.59 -11.31
C VAL A 130 -18.89 -10.39 -12.76
N ALA A 131 -18.36 -9.36 -13.41
CA ALA A 131 -18.69 -8.96 -14.78
C ALA A 131 -17.39 -8.83 -15.58
N GLY A 132 -16.82 -9.96 -16.00
CA GLY A 132 -15.45 -10.08 -16.50
C GLY A 132 -14.42 -9.98 -15.37
N LEU A 133 -14.49 -8.91 -14.58
CA LEU A 133 -13.75 -8.74 -13.32
C LEU A 133 -14.69 -8.75 -12.11
N PRO A 134 -14.20 -9.16 -10.91
CA PRO A 134 -14.98 -9.06 -9.69
C PRO A 134 -15.09 -7.60 -9.25
N TYR A 135 -16.25 -7.24 -8.67
CA TYR A 135 -16.51 -5.88 -8.23
C TYR A 135 -17.38 -5.83 -6.96
N ILE A 136 -17.21 -4.75 -6.20
CA ILE A 136 -18.06 -4.38 -5.06
C ILE A 136 -18.69 -3.02 -5.34
N VAL A 137 -20.00 -2.94 -5.10
CA VAL A 137 -20.75 -1.68 -5.13
C VAL A 137 -20.94 -1.20 -3.71
N MET A 138 -20.66 0.08 -3.46
CA MET A 138 -20.77 0.71 -2.15
C MET A 138 -21.41 2.10 -2.25
N GLU A 139 -21.76 2.65 -1.09
CA GLU A 139 -22.15 4.04 -0.90
C GLU A 139 -21.11 4.98 -1.50
N LEU A 140 -21.56 5.98 -2.26
CA LEU A 140 -20.69 7.03 -2.77
C LEU A 140 -20.61 8.16 -1.74
N VAL A 141 -19.43 8.37 -1.16
CA VAL A 141 -19.14 9.55 -0.33
C VAL A 141 -18.54 10.63 -1.23
N ASP A 142 -19.32 11.67 -1.50
CA ASP A 142 -18.90 12.81 -2.32
C ASP A 142 -18.15 13.86 -1.47
N GLY A 143 -16.91 13.55 -1.08
CA GLY A 143 -16.06 14.46 -0.33
C GLY A 143 -14.63 13.95 -0.11
N PRO A 144 -13.75 14.75 0.53
CA PRO A 144 -12.31 14.47 0.65
C PRO A 144 -12.01 13.33 1.65
N SER A 145 -10.83 12.71 1.52
CA SER A 145 -10.28 11.84 2.56
C SER A 145 -9.54 12.63 3.64
N LEU A 146 -9.29 12.05 4.82
CA LEU A 146 -8.41 12.67 5.83
C LEU A 146 -6.98 12.87 5.32
N ARG A 147 -6.51 12.08 4.34
CA ARG A 147 -5.23 12.35 3.64
C ARG A 147 -5.26 13.70 2.93
N ASP A 148 -6.36 14.03 2.27
CA ASP A 148 -6.49 15.28 1.51
C ASP A 148 -6.61 16.48 2.44
N VAL A 149 -7.41 16.35 3.50
CA VAL A 149 -7.51 17.34 4.59
C VAL A 149 -6.13 17.62 5.22
N LEU A 150 -5.35 16.57 5.47
CA LEU A 150 -4.00 16.72 6.01
C LEU A 150 -3.04 17.38 5.00
N ARG A 151 -3.14 17.03 3.71
CA ARG A 151 -2.32 17.65 2.65
C ARG A 151 -2.60 19.14 2.48
N GLU A 152 -3.85 19.57 2.64
CA GLU A 152 -4.25 20.98 2.56
C GLU A 152 -3.78 21.78 3.79
N ARG A 153 -3.87 21.19 4.99
CA ARG A 153 -3.67 21.90 6.26
C ARG A 153 -2.30 21.73 6.90
N GLY A 154 -1.53 20.74 6.48
CA GLY A 154 -0.31 20.29 7.15
C GLY A 154 -0.59 19.49 8.44
N ARG A 155 -1.39 20.03 9.36
CA ARG A 155 -1.82 19.36 10.61
C ARG A 155 -3.21 19.82 11.05
N LEU A 156 -3.86 19.05 11.94
CA LEU A 156 -5.09 19.42 12.64
C LEU A 156 -4.78 19.82 14.10
N SER A 157 -5.67 20.61 14.71
CA SER A 157 -5.65 20.78 16.17
C SER A 157 -6.08 19.49 16.88
N PRO A 158 -5.70 19.27 18.16
CA PRO A 158 -6.12 18.06 18.89
C PRO A 158 -7.62 17.86 18.91
N ALA A 159 -8.40 18.92 19.13
CA ALA A 159 -9.85 18.86 19.17
C ALA A 159 -10.49 18.48 17.81
N GLU A 160 -9.88 18.89 16.70
CA GLU A 160 -10.28 18.51 15.34
C GLU A 160 -9.93 17.04 15.03
N ALA A 161 -8.73 16.59 15.42
CA ALA A 161 -8.31 15.20 15.24
C ALA A 161 -9.20 14.22 16.03
N MET A 162 -9.56 14.57 17.28
CA MET A 162 -10.50 13.76 18.07
C MET A 162 -11.91 13.75 17.48
N ALA A 163 -12.38 14.87 16.93
CA ALA A 163 -13.69 14.97 16.27
C ALA A 163 -13.79 14.08 15.02
N ALA A 164 -12.68 13.91 14.29
CA ALA A 164 -12.61 13.01 13.14
C ALA A 164 -12.47 11.53 13.53
N LEU A 165 -11.60 11.19 14.50
CA LEU A 165 -11.26 9.79 14.81
C LEU A 165 -12.18 9.12 15.83
N ALA A 166 -12.73 9.83 16.81
CA ALA A 166 -13.58 9.19 17.82
C ALA A 166 -14.84 8.52 17.23
N PRO A 167 -15.56 9.10 16.24
CA PRO A 167 -16.67 8.42 15.59
C PRO A 167 -16.24 7.18 14.77
N VAL A 168 -15.06 7.24 14.15
CA VAL A 168 -14.47 6.13 13.38
C VAL A 168 -14.05 4.99 14.30
N ALA A 169 -13.48 5.28 15.46
CA ALA A 169 -13.11 4.27 16.47
C ALA A 169 -14.33 3.48 16.96
N ARG A 170 -15.46 4.17 17.25
CA ARG A 170 -16.74 3.49 17.58
C ARG A 170 -17.33 2.70 16.41
N ALA A 171 -17.12 3.19 15.17
CA ALA A 171 -17.50 2.47 13.96
C ALA A 171 -16.77 1.13 13.84
N LEU A 172 -15.47 1.15 14.13
CA LEU A 172 -14.63 -0.05 14.17
C LEU A 172 -15.02 -0.97 15.32
N GLY A 173 -15.37 -0.45 16.50
CA GLY A 173 -15.91 -1.24 17.62
C GLY A 173 -17.16 -2.02 17.23
N ARG A 174 -18.11 -1.34 16.57
CA ARG A 174 -19.31 -1.98 16.01
C ARG A 174 -18.99 -3.03 14.93
N ALA A 175 -17.91 -2.90 14.18
CA ALA A 175 -17.43 -3.92 13.24
C ALA A 175 -16.76 -5.11 13.95
N HIS A 176 -15.97 -4.85 15.00
CA HIS A 176 -15.34 -5.87 15.84
C HIS A 176 -16.37 -6.75 16.54
N GLU A 177 -17.47 -6.18 17.04
CA GLU A 177 -18.64 -6.92 17.56
C GLU A 177 -19.23 -7.90 16.53
N ALA A 178 -19.17 -7.56 15.24
CA ALA A 178 -19.63 -8.42 14.14
C ALA A 178 -18.56 -9.43 13.66
N GLY A 179 -17.38 -9.44 14.27
CA GLY A 179 -16.25 -10.28 13.87
C GLY A 179 -15.54 -9.82 12.59
N VAL A 180 -15.64 -8.53 12.26
CA VAL A 180 -14.99 -7.89 11.10
C VAL A 180 -13.90 -6.95 11.59
N VAL A 181 -12.65 -7.17 11.16
CA VAL A 181 -11.47 -6.35 11.47
C VAL A 181 -11.06 -5.60 10.20
N HIS A 182 -10.68 -4.33 10.31
CA HIS A 182 -10.41 -3.46 9.17
C HIS A 182 -9.05 -3.69 8.51
N ARG A 183 -8.01 -4.00 9.30
CA ARG A 183 -6.63 -4.38 8.90
C ARG A 183 -5.83 -3.39 8.05
N ASP A 184 -6.45 -2.35 7.51
CA ASP A 184 -5.86 -1.32 6.65
C ASP A 184 -6.40 0.08 7.03
N VAL A 185 -6.38 0.42 8.33
CA VAL A 185 -6.80 1.76 8.79
C VAL A 185 -5.69 2.78 8.45
N LYS A 186 -6.04 3.83 7.71
CA LYS A 186 -5.12 4.89 7.25
C LYS A 186 -5.91 6.14 6.80
N PRO A 187 -5.30 7.33 6.64
CA PRO A 187 -6.02 8.58 6.36
C PRO A 187 -6.77 8.58 5.02
N GLU A 188 -6.32 7.80 4.03
CA GLU A 188 -6.99 7.65 2.72
C GLU A 188 -8.34 6.93 2.85
N ASN A 189 -8.45 6.00 3.81
CA ASN A 189 -9.63 5.15 3.99
C ASN A 189 -10.70 5.80 4.89
N VAL A 190 -10.42 6.97 5.48
CA VAL A 190 -11.43 7.78 6.21
C VAL A 190 -11.89 8.91 5.29
N LEU A 191 -13.09 8.74 4.72
CA LEU A 191 -13.74 9.72 3.86
C LEU A 191 -14.66 10.64 4.68
N ILE A 192 -14.85 11.86 4.20
CA ILE A 192 -15.70 12.86 4.84
C ILE A 192 -16.87 13.19 3.90
N ASP A 193 -18.11 13.06 4.35
CA ASP A 193 -19.29 13.41 3.54
C ASP A 193 -19.61 14.92 3.54
N PRO A 194 -20.50 15.42 2.64
CA PRO A 194 -20.88 16.83 2.55
C PRO A 194 -21.39 17.46 3.86
N GLU A 195 -21.96 16.65 4.74
CA GLU A 195 -22.43 17.03 6.07
C GLU A 195 -21.31 17.09 7.13
N GLY A 196 -20.08 16.68 6.79
CA GLY A 196 -18.95 16.59 7.71
C GLY A 196 -18.91 15.30 8.53
N THR A 197 -19.58 14.23 8.10
CA THR A 197 -19.56 12.94 8.79
C THR A 197 -18.31 12.15 8.36
N PRO A 198 -17.36 11.84 9.27
CA PRO A 198 -16.26 10.93 8.92
C PRO A 198 -16.79 9.49 8.80
N LYS A 199 -16.40 8.78 7.74
CA LYS A 199 -16.79 7.39 7.46
C LYS A 199 -15.57 6.56 7.09
N ILE A 200 -15.40 5.40 7.72
CA ILE A 200 -14.37 4.44 7.32
C ILE A 200 -14.85 3.59 6.13
N ALA A 201 -14.00 3.49 5.12
CA ALA A 201 -14.18 2.75 3.87
C ALA A 201 -13.08 1.68 3.71
N ASP A 202 -13.25 0.78 2.74
CA ASP A 202 -12.21 -0.15 2.30
C ASP A 202 -11.74 -1.22 3.34
N PHE A 203 -12.70 -1.77 4.09
CA PHE A 203 -12.51 -2.86 5.07
C PHE A 203 -11.74 -4.09 4.52
N GLY A 204 -10.47 -4.23 4.91
CA GLY A 204 -9.79 -5.52 5.08
C GLY A 204 -9.32 -6.26 3.83
N ILE A 205 -9.96 -6.03 2.68
CA ILE A 205 -9.78 -6.79 1.43
C ILE A 205 -8.30 -6.92 1.02
N ALA A 206 -7.51 -5.87 1.22
CA ALA A 206 -6.08 -5.81 0.84
C ALA A 206 -5.25 -6.91 1.50
N ARG A 207 -5.55 -7.27 2.75
CA ARG A 207 -4.72 -8.17 3.56
C ARG A 207 -4.99 -9.66 3.27
N LEU A 208 -5.91 -9.97 2.34
CA LEU A 208 -6.18 -11.35 1.90
C LEU A 208 -5.01 -12.00 1.14
N LEU A 209 -4.16 -11.17 0.52
CA LEU A 209 -2.92 -11.58 -0.15
C LEU A 209 -1.84 -12.06 0.84
N ALA A 210 -1.73 -11.43 2.01
CA ALA A 210 -0.72 -11.77 3.03
C ALA A 210 -0.96 -13.13 3.74
N GLY A 211 -1.95 -13.90 3.29
CA GLY A 211 -2.26 -15.25 3.78
C GLY A 211 -1.65 -16.39 2.96
N THR A 212 -0.90 -16.10 1.90
CA THR A 212 -0.08 -17.08 1.16
C THR A 212 1.39 -16.95 1.57
N ASN A 213 2.15 -18.05 1.52
CA ASN A 213 3.60 -18.03 1.81
C ASN A 213 4.40 -17.52 0.59
N HIS A 214 3.98 -16.40 0.00
CA HIS A 214 4.61 -15.76 -1.15
C HIS A 214 4.85 -14.28 -0.84
N THR A 215 6.12 -13.92 -0.73
CA THR A 215 6.62 -12.56 -0.59
C THR A 215 6.48 -11.80 -1.91
N GLN A 216 5.24 -11.48 -2.30
CA GLN A 216 4.98 -10.56 -3.42
C GLN A 216 5.14 -9.11 -2.94
N THR A 217 6.34 -8.56 -3.15
CA THR A 217 6.82 -7.28 -2.60
C THR A 217 5.91 -6.10 -2.96
N GLY A 218 5.27 -6.13 -4.14
CA GLY A 218 4.40 -5.05 -4.63
C GLY A 218 3.17 -4.75 -3.78
N ALA A 219 2.68 -5.68 -2.95
CA ALA A 219 1.48 -5.48 -2.15
C ALA A 219 1.71 -4.64 -0.87
N LEU A 220 2.97 -4.43 -0.44
CA LEU A 220 3.28 -3.75 0.84
C LEU A 220 3.44 -2.23 0.71
N ILE A 221 3.65 -1.69 -0.51
CA ILE A 221 4.24 -0.36 -0.76
C ILE A 221 3.51 0.80 -0.04
N GLY A 222 2.18 0.74 0.12
CA GLY A 222 1.41 1.83 0.75
C GLY A 222 1.10 1.68 2.25
N SER A 223 0.99 0.45 2.76
CA SER A 223 0.30 0.17 4.05
C SER A 223 1.22 -0.29 5.19
N VAL A 224 2.55 -0.18 5.03
CA VAL A 224 3.52 -0.44 6.11
C VAL A 224 3.53 0.64 7.19
N HIS A 225 3.31 1.90 6.83
CA HIS A 225 3.39 3.05 7.75
C HIS A 225 2.30 3.11 8.85
N TYR A 226 1.31 2.22 8.79
CA TYR A 226 0.23 2.08 9.78
C TYR A 226 0.14 0.62 10.29
N MET A 227 1.16 -0.20 10.00
CA MET A 227 1.17 -1.62 10.33
C MET A 227 1.40 -1.81 11.83
N ALA A 228 0.48 -2.53 12.48
CA ALA A 228 0.67 -2.90 13.88
C ALA A 228 1.80 -3.95 14.01
N PRO A 229 2.62 -3.91 15.08
CA PRO A 229 3.79 -4.77 15.26
C PRO A 229 3.49 -6.24 15.08
N GLU A 230 2.36 -6.71 15.62
CA GLU A 230 1.96 -8.11 15.57
C GLU A 230 1.73 -8.64 14.14
N LEU A 231 1.52 -7.78 13.15
CA LEU A 231 1.39 -8.20 11.75
C LEU A 231 2.73 -8.54 11.09
N VAL A 232 3.83 -7.96 11.58
CA VAL A 232 5.19 -8.24 11.07
C VAL A 232 5.63 -9.64 11.51
N ASP A 233 5.28 -10.04 12.74
CA ASP A 233 5.46 -11.41 13.26
C ASP A 233 4.47 -12.44 12.68
N GLY A 234 3.65 -12.04 11.70
CA GLY A 234 2.67 -12.91 11.04
C GLY A 234 1.46 -13.30 11.91
N ALA A 235 1.19 -12.58 13.01
CA ALA A 235 0.01 -12.83 13.83
C ALA A 235 -1.27 -12.39 13.11
N ARG A 236 -2.41 -12.94 13.56
CA ARG A 236 -3.71 -12.60 12.98
C ARG A 236 -4.21 -11.25 13.47
N ALA A 237 -4.45 -10.34 12.52
CA ALA A 237 -5.07 -9.04 12.76
C ALA A 237 -6.34 -9.16 13.61
N ASN A 238 -6.44 -8.32 14.62
CA ASN A 238 -7.51 -8.30 15.62
C ASN A 238 -7.90 -6.84 15.96
N SER A 239 -8.76 -6.61 16.96
CA SER A 239 -9.22 -5.26 17.33
C SER A 239 -8.09 -4.32 17.75
N ALA A 240 -7.06 -4.82 18.44
CA ALA A 240 -5.90 -4.03 18.85
C ALA A 240 -4.99 -3.64 17.66
N THR A 241 -5.07 -4.37 16.55
CA THR A 241 -4.37 -4.04 15.29
C THR A 241 -4.95 -2.78 14.65
N ASP A 242 -6.28 -2.69 14.56
CA ASP A 242 -6.96 -1.49 14.06
C ASP A 242 -6.76 -0.30 15.01
N GLN A 243 -6.70 -0.55 16.32
CA GLN A 243 -6.45 0.44 17.36
C GLN A 243 -5.03 1.04 17.28
N TYR A 244 -4.00 0.22 17.03
CA TYR A 244 -2.64 0.71 16.81
C TYR A 244 -2.58 1.61 15.58
N ALA A 245 -3.18 1.17 14.46
CA ALA A 245 -3.24 1.95 13.23
C ALA A 245 -3.99 3.29 13.42
N LEU A 246 -5.09 3.31 14.20
CA LEU A 246 -5.74 4.57 14.63
C LEU A 246 -4.81 5.47 15.45
N GLY A 247 -3.97 4.92 16.33
CA GLY A 247 -2.98 5.66 17.09
C GLY A 247 -1.91 6.31 16.21
N ILE A 248 -1.45 5.62 15.17
CA ILE A 248 -0.52 6.18 14.17
C ILE A 248 -1.19 7.29 13.34
N VAL A 249 -2.43 7.08 12.90
CA VAL A 249 -3.22 8.12 12.21
C VAL A 249 -3.41 9.35 13.12
N LEU A 250 -3.66 9.16 14.42
CA LEU A 250 -3.76 10.26 15.38
C LEU A 250 -2.44 11.04 15.51
N PHE A 251 -1.29 10.36 15.66
CA PHE A 251 0.02 11.02 15.66
C PHE A 251 0.22 11.87 14.39
N GLU A 252 -0.13 11.31 13.22
CA GLU A 252 0.06 11.98 11.94
C GLU A 252 -0.87 13.18 11.75
N LEU A 253 -2.14 13.09 12.16
CA LEU A 253 -3.07 14.24 12.11
C LEU A 253 -2.61 15.38 13.01
N LEU A 254 -1.99 15.08 14.16
CA LEU A 254 -1.53 16.06 15.14
C LEU A 254 -0.22 16.77 14.73
N THR A 255 0.72 16.02 14.14
CA THR A 255 2.07 16.50 13.82
C THR A 255 2.26 16.92 12.37
N GLY A 256 1.47 16.35 11.44
CA GLY A 256 1.67 16.45 10.00
C GLY A 256 2.71 15.49 9.42
N ALA A 257 3.27 14.58 10.24
CA ALA A 257 4.28 13.62 9.83
C ALA A 257 3.96 12.21 10.37
N ARG A 258 4.43 11.18 9.68
CA ARG A 258 4.37 9.80 10.15
C ARG A 258 5.48 9.59 11.20
N PRO A 259 5.25 8.81 12.27
CA PRO A 259 6.24 8.68 13.36
C PRO A 259 7.50 7.95 12.93
N PHE A 260 7.41 7.10 11.90
CA PHE A 260 8.53 6.36 11.34
C PHE A 260 8.65 6.60 9.83
N SER A 261 9.87 6.88 9.40
CA SER A 261 10.32 6.87 8.01
C SER A 261 11.49 5.90 7.87
N GLY A 262 11.75 5.48 6.64
CA GLY A 262 12.80 4.53 6.29
C GLY A 262 12.75 4.27 4.80
N ASP A 263 13.89 3.90 4.26
CA ASP A 263 14.17 3.95 2.83
C ASP A 263 13.52 2.75 2.11
N THR A 264 13.44 1.60 2.80
CA THR A 264 12.63 0.45 2.40
C THR A 264 11.33 0.30 3.22
N PRO A 265 10.24 -0.25 2.64
CA PRO A 265 9.01 -0.57 3.38
C PRO A 265 9.23 -1.52 4.57
N MET A 266 10.19 -2.45 4.45
CA MET A 266 10.56 -3.38 5.52
C MET A 266 11.28 -2.67 6.68
N ALA A 267 12.14 -1.68 6.40
CA ALA A 267 12.76 -0.88 7.45
C ALA A 267 11.69 -0.18 8.30
N VAL A 268 10.69 0.46 7.67
CA VAL A 268 9.55 1.09 8.37
C VAL A 268 8.78 0.08 9.22
N ALA A 269 8.45 -1.10 8.68
CA ALA A 269 7.77 -2.16 9.43
C ALA A 269 8.57 -2.64 10.64
N LEU A 270 9.90 -2.78 10.51
CA LEU A 270 10.78 -3.13 11.63
C LEU A 270 10.89 -2.02 12.69
N ARG A 271 10.75 -0.74 12.32
CA ARG A 271 10.67 0.35 13.32
C ARG A 271 9.42 0.25 14.18
N HIS A 272 8.24 -0.02 13.59
CA HIS A 272 7.02 -0.26 14.38
C HIS A 272 7.19 -1.37 15.43
N VAL A 273 7.97 -2.42 15.12
CA VAL A 273 8.26 -3.53 16.04
C VAL A 273 9.30 -3.19 17.12
N ARG A 274 10.29 -2.34 16.81
CA ARG A 274 11.49 -2.13 17.66
C ARG A 274 11.51 -0.80 18.40
N GLU A 275 11.03 0.26 17.76
CA GLU A 275 11.04 1.63 18.28
C GLU A 275 9.68 1.97 18.90
N PRO A 276 9.64 2.64 20.07
CA PRO A 276 8.40 3.23 20.56
C PRO A 276 8.02 4.44 19.69
N VAL A 277 6.73 4.65 19.47
CA VAL A 277 6.25 5.89 18.81
C VAL A 277 6.55 7.08 19.72
N PRO A 278 7.21 8.15 19.23
CA PRO A 278 7.51 9.32 20.04
C PRO A 278 6.22 10.07 20.45
N PRO A 279 6.21 10.79 21.59
CA PRO A 279 5.09 11.63 21.95
C PRO A 279 4.94 12.79 20.93
N PRO A 280 3.73 13.05 20.40
CA PRO A 280 3.48 14.18 19.51
C PRO A 280 4.03 15.53 20.00
N SER A 281 4.08 15.76 21.32
CA SER A 281 4.61 16.99 21.92
C SER A 281 6.11 17.25 21.67
N GLU A 282 6.91 16.24 21.32
CA GLU A 282 8.32 16.44 20.89
C GLU A 282 8.41 17.20 19.56
N SER A 283 7.48 16.92 18.63
CA SER A 283 7.38 17.64 17.35
C SER A 283 6.54 18.92 17.45
N VAL A 284 5.53 18.92 18.33
CA VAL A 284 4.57 20.02 18.48
C VAL A 284 4.34 20.33 19.97
N PRO A 285 5.17 21.20 20.60
CA PRO A 285 5.08 21.52 22.03
C PRO A 285 3.78 22.24 22.50
N GLU A 286 2.81 22.41 21.61
CA GLU A 286 1.47 22.91 21.89
C GLU A 286 0.48 21.79 22.27
N ILE A 287 0.86 20.53 22.10
CA ILE A 287 0.01 19.36 22.38
C ILE A 287 -0.01 19.06 23.90
N PRO A 288 -1.19 18.85 24.52
CA PRO A 288 -1.29 18.45 25.93
C PRO A 288 -0.71 17.04 26.17
N THR A 289 -0.10 16.83 27.34
CA THR A 289 0.45 15.52 27.73
C THR A 289 -0.61 14.42 27.81
N GLU A 290 -1.86 14.78 28.09
CA GLU A 290 -3.02 13.88 28.03
C GLU A 290 -3.25 13.30 26.63
N VAL A 291 -2.83 13.99 25.57
CA VAL A 291 -2.89 13.51 24.18
C VAL A 291 -1.68 12.62 23.86
N ASP A 292 -0.50 12.92 24.40
CA ASP A 292 0.68 12.05 24.30
C ASP A 292 0.43 10.69 24.96
N GLU A 293 -0.20 10.67 26.15
CA GLU A 293 -0.61 9.44 26.84
C GLU A 293 -1.59 8.59 26.01
N VAL A 294 -2.53 9.22 25.29
CA VAL A 294 -3.49 8.51 24.43
C VAL A 294 -2.83 7.95 23.17
N VAL A 295 -1.93 8.71 22.52
CA VAL A 295 -1.16 8.21 21.37
C VAL A 295 -0.24 7.06 21.81
N GLY A 296 0.65 7.29 22.77
CA GLY A 296 1.65 6.31 23.20
C GLY A 296 1.03 5.01 23.70
N ARG A 297 -0.14 5.08 24.35
CA ARG A 297 -0.89 3.87 24.74
C ARG A 297 -1.58 3.18 23.57
N ALA A 298 -2.19 3.90 22.64
CA ALA A 298 -2.79 3.28 21.45
C ALA A 298 -1.73 2.58 20.60
N THR A 299 -0.52 3.15 20.52
CA THR A 299 0.63 2.63 19.77
C THR A 299 1.62 1.82 20.61
N ALA A 300 1.21 1.26 21.75
CA ALA A 300 2.08 0.39 22.54
C ALA A 300 2.48 -0.87 21.74
N GLN A 301 3.72 -1.34 21.88
CA GLN A 301 4.24 -2.46 21.09
C GLN A 301 3.47 -3.76 21.38
N ASP A 302 3.38 -4.16 22.66
CA ASP A 302 2.48 -5.25 23.07
C ASP A 302 1.02 -4.80 22.98
N ALA A 303 0.17 -5.61 22.34
CA ALA A 303 -1.26 -5.40 22.23
C ALA A 303 -1.99 -5.41 23.59
N ALA A 304 -1.42 -6.06 24.62
CA ALA A 304 -1.99 -6.12 25.96
C ALA A 304 -1.91 -4.80 26.75
N ASP A 305 -0.91 -3.95 26.45
CA ASP A 305 -0.71 -2.66 27.15
C ASP A 305 -1.57 -1.51 26.57
N ARG A 306 -2.18 -1.73 25.40
CA ARG A 306 -3.02 -0.75 24.69
C ARG A 306 -4.37 -0.52 25.41
N PHE A 307 -5.36 0.05 24.73
CA PHE A 307 -6.72 0.16 25.29
C PHE A 307 -7.47 -1.17 25.14
N THR A 308 -8.36 -1.52 26.08
CA THR A 308 -9.07 -2.81 26.10
C THR A 308 -9.84 -3.11 24.81
N ASP A 309 -10.34 -2.08 24.15
CA ASP A 309 -11.02 -2.10 22.85
C ASP A 309 -10.96 -0.68 22.22
N VAL A 310 -11.48 -0.53 21.00
CA VAL A 310 -11.48 0.77 20.29
C VAL A 310 -12.53 1.75 20.82
N ASP A 311 -13.54 1.30 21.58
CA ASP A 311 -14.49 2.20 22.25
C ASP A 311 -13.87 2.85 23.50
N ALA A 312 -13.07 2.11 24.26
CA ALA A 312 -12.25 2.65 25.35
C ALA A 312 -11.19 3.65 24.84
N PHE A 313 -10.65 3.43 23.64
CA PHE A 313 -9.83 4.43 22.93
C PHE A 313 -10.68 5.65 22.53
N ALA A 314 -11.87 5.47 21.94
CA ALA A 314 -12.76 6.57 21.56
C ALA A 314 -13.21 7.45 22.76
N ASP A 315 -13.44 6.82 23.92
CA ASP A 315 -13.72 7.51 25.18
C ASP A 315 -12.50 8.31 25.68
N ALA A 316 -11.28 7.76 25.52
CA ALA A 316 -10.04 8.44 25.89
C ALA A 316 -9.74 9.65 24.99
N LEU A 317 -9.99 9.56 23.67
CA LEU A 317 -9.94 10.72 22.76
C LEU A 317 -10.87 11.85 23.22
N GLY A 318 -12.09 11.50 23.65
CA GLY A 318 -13.05 12.47 24.19
C GLY A 318 -12.63 13.08 25.54
N ALA A 319 -11.86 12.35 26.35
CA ALA A 319 -11.38 12.82 27.65
C ALA A 319 -10.13 13.72 27.57
N ALA A 320 -9.28 13.53 26.55
CA ALA A 320 -8.02 14.27 26.39
C ALA A 320 -8.19 15.73 25.90
N VAL A 321 -9.42 16.18 25.63
CA VAL A 321 -9.70 17.55 25.14
C VAL A 321 -10.68 18.27 26.09
N PRO A 322 -10.23 19.21 26.94
CA PRO A 322 -11.06 19.85 27.95
C PRO A 322 -12.29 20.62 27.42
N ASP A 323 -12.17 21.21 26.22
CA ASP A 323 -13.26 21.94 25.54
C ASP A 323 -14.09 21.03 24.61
N GLY A 324 -13.86 19.71 24.65
CA GLY A 324 -14.51 18.71 23.79
C GLY A 324 -14.03 18.70 22.33
N PRO A 325 -14.46 17.71 21.53
CA PRO A 325 -14.16 17.66 20.10
C PRO A 325 -14.71 18.91 19.39
N GLN A 326 -13.88 19.55 18.57
CA GLN A 326 -14.23 20.77 17.83
C GLN A 326 -14.37 20.45 16.34
N PRO A 327 -15.37 21.01 15.63
CA PRO A 327 -15.58 20.62 14.25
C PRO A 327 -14.47 21.10 13.30
N VAL A 328 -14.04 20.24 12.38
CA VAL A 328 -13.01 20.61 11.37
C VAL A 328 -13.68 21.40 10.25
N VAL A 329 -13.45 22.71 10.19
CA VAL A 329 -14.15 23.62 9.27
C VAL A 329 -13.41 23.75 7.94
N LEU A 330 -13.62 22.84 6.97
CA LEU A 330 -12.94 22.92 5.67
C LEU A 330 -13.52 24.01 4.76
N THR A 331 -12.63 24.76 4.14
CA THR A 331 -12.94 25.71 3.06
C THR A 331 -12.62 25.05 1.72
N ALA A 332 -13.64 24.74 0.92
CA ALA A 332 -13.44 24.09 -0.38
C ALA A 332 -12.56 24.96 -1.31
N PRO A 333 -11.59 24.38 -2.05
CA PRO A 333 -10.85 25.08 -3.08
C PRO A 333 -11.75 25.45 -4.27
N ASP A 334 -11.85 26.75 -4.57
CA ASP A 334 -12.41 27.32 -5.82
C ASP A 334 -13.82 26.87 -6.26
N ASP A 335 -14.72 26.54 -5.32
CA ASP A 335 -16.16 26.43 -5.58
C ASP A 335 -16.84 27.82 -5.55
N PRO A 336 -17.45 28.31 -6.65
CA PRO A 336 -18.15 29.60 -6.66
C PRO A 336 -19.41 29.66 -5.76
N ASP A 337 -19.99 28.53 -5.36
CA ASP A 337 -21.15 28.48 -4.45
C ASP A 337 -20.76 28.40 -2.96
N GLY A 338 -19.46 28.23 -2.65
CA GLY A 338 -18.88 28.57 -1.34
C GLY A 338 -19.30 27.69 -0.15
N VAL A 339 -19.57 26.40 -0.37
CA VAL A 339 -19.94 25.48 0.71
C VAL A 339 -18.77 25.26 1.68
N THR A 340 -19.03 25.43 2.98
CA THR A 340 -18.07 25.17 4.05
C THR A 340 -18.38 23.82 4.71
N LEU A 341 -17.42 22.89 4.71
CA LEU A 341 -17.56 21.58 5.34
C LEU A 341 -17.31 21.72 6.86
N VAL A 342 -18.03 20.95 7.70
CA VAL A 342 -17.95 21.09 9.17
C VAL A 342 -17.87 19.72 9.84
N ILE A 343 -16.67 19.13 9.88
CA ILE A 343 -16.48 17.72 10.25
C ILE A 343 -16.77 17.47 11.73
N GLY A 344 -17.51 16.40 12.05
CA GLY A 344 -17.62 15.88 13.42
C GLY A 344 -18.78 16.43 14.25
N ALA A 345 -19.79 17.04 13.62
CA ALA A 345 -20.99 17.58 14.28
C ALA A 345 -21.98 16.51 14.80
N ALA A 346 -21.49 15.57 15.63
CA ALA A 346 -22.25 14.43 16.14
C ALA A 346 -23.45 14.84 17.02
N THR A 347 -24.64 14.89 16.41
CA THR A 347 -25.91 15.19 17.09
C THR A 347 -26.89 14.02 16.94
N THR A 348 -27.65 13.73 18.00
CA THR A 348 -28.65 12.64 18.08
C THR A 348 -29.63 12.66 16.90
N PRO A 349 -30.00 11.50 16.31
CA PRO A 349 -30.81 11.47 15.08
C PRO A 349 -32.21 12.11 15.27
N PRO A 350 -32.61 13.05 14.39
CA PRO A 350 -33.95 13.62 14.41
C PRO A 350 -34.98 12.60 13.90
N ALA A 351 -35.96 12.27 14.75
CA ALA A 351 -37.03 11.35 14.38
C ALA A 351 -38.04 11.99 13.40
N GLY A 352 -38.01 11.55 12.14
CA GLY A 352 -39.11 11.72 11.19
C GLY A 352 -39.16 13.05 10.42
N LEU A 353 -38.57 13.08 9.22
CA LEU A 353 -38.79 14.15 8.25
C LEU A 353 -40.18 14.03 7.61
N VAL A 354 -41.17 14.73 8.19
CA VAL A 354 -42.41 15.10 7.49
C VAL A 354 -42.19 16.45 6.81
N HIS A 355 -42.27 16.48 5.48
CA HIS A 355 -42.16 17.71 4.69
C HIS A 355 -43.22 18.75 5.09
N THR A 356 -42.80 19.99 5.35
CA THR A 356 -43.65 21.18 5.19
C THR A 356 -42.80 22.36 4.67
N PRO A 357 -43.33 23.26 3.81
CA PRO A 357 -42.55 24.37 3.23
C PRO A 357 -42.46 25.61 4.16
N PRO A 358 -41.55 26.56 3.88
CA PRO A 358 -41.32 27.76 4.70
C PRO A 358 -42.29 28.92 4.40
N ASP A 359 -42.36 29.90 5.32
CA ASP A 359 -42.95 31.23 5.15
C ASP A 359 -42.03 32.28 5.83
N PRO A 360 -41.80 33.51 5.30
CA PRO A 360 -40.65 34.34 5.67
C PRO A 360 -40.96 35.64 6.48
N GLY A 361 -39.92 36.22 7.08
CA GLY A 361 -39.94 37.51 7.79
C GLY A 361 -39.79 37.39 9.32
N VAL A 362 -39.41 38.41 10.09
CA VAL A 362 -39.26 39.86 9.81
C VAL A 362 -38.05 40.44 10.60
N GLU A 363 -37.57 41.62 10.19
CA GLU A 363 -36.43 42.40 10.72
C GLU A 363 -36.55 42.84 12.20
N GLY A 364 -35.43 43.15 12.88
CA GLY A 364 -35.44 43.94 14.13
C GLY A 364 -34.14 44.01 14.96
N ALA A 365 -33.53 45.21 15.04
CA ALA A 365 -32.46 45.60 15.98
C ALA A 365 -32.73 47.06 16.47
N PRO A 366 -31.87 47.81 17.24
CA PRO A 366 -30.63 47.48 17.98
C PRO A 366 -30.57 48.10 19.44
N HIS A 367 -29.38 48.16 20.07
CA HIS A 367 -28.98 48.88 21.32
C HIS A 367 -29.39 48.24 22.69
N GLY A 368 -28.70 48.38 23.84
CA GLY A 368 -27.45 49.12 24.23
C GLY A 368 -26.96 48.82 25.69
N PRO A 369 -25.85 49.43 26.20
CA PRO A 369 -25.12 49.04 27.45
C PRO A 369 -25.22 50.07 28.64
N PRO A 370 -24.43 50.06 29.78
CA PRO A 370 -23.71 49.02 30.58
C PRO A 370 -23.81 49.11 32.17
N ALA A 371 -23.32 48.06 32.90
CA ALA A 371 -22.77 48.05 34.29
C ALA A 371 -23.72 48.40 35.51
N PRO A 372 -23.31 48.41 36.83
CA PRO A 372 -22.02 48.07 37.52
C PRO A 372 -22.05 47.33 38.92
N GLY A 373 -20.90 46.81 39.39
CA GLY A 373 -20.33 47.09 40.76
C GLY A 373 -20.47 46.11 41.98
N GLY A 374 -19.36 45.92 42.75
CA GLY A 374 -19.28 45.35 44.13
C GLY A 374 -18.11 44.35 44.38
N PHE A 375 -16.93 44.69 44.94
CA PHE A 375 -16.53 44.83 46.38
C PHE A 375 -16.90 43.62 47.29
N GLY A 376 -16.01 42.99 48.10
CA GLY A 376 -14.58 43.24 48.46
C GLY A 376 -13.91 42.11 49.32
N PRO A 377 -12.68 42.31 49.88
CA PRO A 377 -11.73 41.26 50.38
C PRO A 377 -11.63 41.19 51.96
N PRO A 378 -10.58 40.65 52.68
CA PRO A 378 -9.28 40.02 52.29
C PRO A 378 -8.72 38.82 53.13
N ALA A 379 -7.54 38.31 52.68
CA ALA A 379 -6.28 37.83 53.33
C ALA A 379 -6.11 37.78 54.89
N PRO A 380 -5.09 37.09 55.51
CA PRO A 380 -3.75 36.78 54.93
C PRO A 380 -2.95 35.52 55.36
N ASP A 381 -1.78 35.36 54.70
CA ASP A 381 -0.53 34.63 55.05
C ASP A 381 0.16 35.25 56.32
N PRO A 382 1.33 34.82 56.91
CA PRO A 382 2.42 33.98 56.36
C PRO A 382 3.22 33.02 57.31
N GLY A 383 4.20 32.28 56.76
CA GLY A 383 5.49 32.05 57.46
C GLY A 383 6.21 30.70 57.36
N MET A 384 7.27 30.63 56.53
CA MET A 384 8.50 29.82 56.76
C MET A 384 9.31 30.39 57.97
N PRO A 385 10.33 29.72 58.60
CA PRO A 385 11.28 28.77 57.97
C PRO A 385 11.91 27.60 58.80
N SER A 386 12.40 26.58 58.06
CA SER A 386 13.72 25.90 58.17
C SER A 386 14.27 25.13 59.41
N HIS A 387 15.00 24.03 59.08
CA HIS A 387 16.19 23.41 59.74
C HIS A 387 16.08 22.38 60.90
N HIS A 388 16.66 21.20 60.62
CA HIS A 388 17.40 20.23 61.46
C HIS A 388 16.81 19.63 62.77
N GLY A 389 17.01 18.31 62.96
CA GLY A 389 17.57 17.83 64.24
C GLY A 389 17.11 16.50 64.88
N THR A 390 17.35 15.35 64.22
CA THR A 390 17.84 14.07 64.84
C THR A 390 17.07 13.32 65.98
N GLU A 391 17.44 12.03 66.11
CA GLU A 391 17.17 11.07 67.22
C GLU A 391 15.82 10.30 67.22
N GLY A 392 15.88 9.02 67.61
CA GLY A 392 14.77 8.05 67.65
C GLY A 392 14.31 7.73 69.10
N PRO A 393 14.01 6.48 69.51
CA PRO A 393 14.36 5.18 68.88
C PRO A 393 13.22 4.10 68.88
N ASP A 394 13.60 2.85 68.60
CA ASP A 394 13.00 1.55 69.00
C ASP A 394 11.54 1.16 68.63
N GLY A 395 11.39 0.06 67.85
CA GLY A 395 11.05 -1.21 68.52
C GLY A 395 10.10 -2.26 67.88
N ILE A 396 10.68 -3.30 67.25
CA ILE A 396 10.38 -4.76 67.32
C ILE A 396 9.03 -5.35 66.75
N ASP A 397 9.10 -6.63 66.35
CA ASP A 397 8.04 -7.63 65.97
C ASP A 397 7.32 -7.40 64.62
N GLY A 398 7.00 -8.41 63.78
CA GLY A 398 7.15 -9.89 63.74
C GLY A 398 6.19 -10.49 62.67
N ASP A 399 6.15 -11.77 62.26
CA ASP A 399 7.00 -12.97 62.43
C ASP A 399 6.51 -14.10 61.45
N GLY A 400 7.39 -15.07 61.09
CA GLY A 400 7.06 -16.39 60.48
C GLY A 400 6.63 -16.50 58.98
N ALA A 401 6.57 -17.69 58.34
CA ALA A 401 7.14 -19.03 58.64
C ALA A 401 6.97 -20.07 57.47
N HIS A 402 7.81 -21.13 57.45
CA HIS A 402 7.72 -22.41 56.67
C HIS A 402 7.89 -22.39 55.12
N GLY A 403 8.39 -23.45 54.43
CA GLY A 403 9.08 -24.68 54.87
C GLY A 403 9.22 -25.82 53.80
N ILE A 404 10.12 -26.79 54.07
CA ILE A 404 10.26 -28.21 53.60
C ILE A 404 10.54 -28.65 52.12
N ASP A 405 11.71 -29.32 51.96
CA ASP A 405 12.07 -30.61 51.29
C ASP A 405 11.78 -30.97 49.79
N GLY A 406 12.75 -31.63 49.09
CA GLY A 406 12.47 -32.32 47.79
C GLY A 406 13.57 -32.90 46.83
N ASP A 407 14.51 -33.76 47.27
CA ASP A 407 15.25 -34.81 46.47
C ASP A 407 16.32 -34.47 45.35
N GLY A 408 17.07 -35.50 44.89
CA GLY A 408 18.36 -35.45 44.11
C GLY A 408 18.31 -35.85 42.60
N PRO A 409 19.29 -36.63 42.00
CA PRO A 409 20.30 -37.52 42.63
C PRO A 409 21.71 -37.75 41.94
N ASP A 410 22.56 -38.54 42.64
CA ASP A 410 23.47 -39.66 42.21
C ASP A 410 24.92 -39.58 41.61
N GLY A 411 25.71 -40.64 41.95
CA GLY A 411 26.98 -41.12 41.33
C GLY A 411 28.31 -40.90 42.11
N GLY A 412 29.20 -41.89 42.39
CA GLY A 412 29.17 -43.38 42.29
C GLY A 412 30.54 -44.05 42.66
N ASP A 413 30.53 -45.32 43.13
CA ASP A 413 31.61 -46.36 43.31
C ASP A 413 32.98 -46.04 44.02
N ALA A 414 33.69 -46.86 44.85
CA ALA A 414 33.94 -48.31 45.09
C ALA A 414 35.30 -48.84 44.49
N VAL A 415 35.96 -49.99 44.81
CA VAL A 415 35.65 -51.29 45.46
C VAL A 415 36.92 -51.98 46.10
N ASP A 416 36.83 -52.59 47.31
CA ASP A 416 37.66 -53.65 48.00
C ASP A 416 39.21 -53.65 48.23
N GLY A 417 39.65 -54.36 49.30
CA GLY A 417 41.06 -54.81 49.51
C GLY A 417 41.33 -55.69 50.77
N ARG A 418 41.80 -56.94 50.60
CA ARG A 418 42.12 -57.95 51.68
C ARG A 418 43.65 -58.03 51.92
N GLY A 419 44.25 -58.59 52.99
CA GLY A 419 43.78 -59.24 54.24
C GLY A 419 44.84 -60.24 54.80
N ALA A 420 44.96 -60.39 56.14
CA ALA A 420 45.88 -61.27 56.91
C ALA A 420 47.41 -60.96 56.84
N GLY A 421 48.27 -61.32 57.82
CA GLY A 421 48.07 -61.92 59.15
C GLY A 421 49.41 -62.31 59.86
N VAL A 422 49.32 -63.01 61.00
CA VAL A 422 50.39 -63.60 61.85
C VAL A 422 51.09 -62.70 62.89
N GLU A 423 51.12 -63.17 64.14
CA GLU A 423 51.86 -62.65 65.31
C GLU A 423 53.09 -63.53 65.63
N ALA A 424 54.11 -62.99 66.30
CA ALA A 424 55.11 -63.75 67.06
C ALA A 424 55.86 -62.87 68.08
N ASP A 425 55.98 -63.34 69.34
CA ASP A 425 56.77 -62.69 70.40
C ASP A 425 58.28 -62.96 70.29
N ALA A 426 59.11 -61.97 70.65
CA ALA A 426 60.39 -62.16 71.36
C ALA A 426 60.95 -60.83 71.91
N GLU A 427 61.62 -60.88 73.06
CA GLU A 427 62.26 -59.72 73.72
C GLU A 427 63.66 -59.42 73.16
N SER A 428 64.14 -58.15 73.30
CA SER A 428 65.22 -57.81 74.27
C SER A 428 66.03 -56.53 73.94
N SER A 429 66.61 -55.95 75.01
CA SER A 429 67.84 -55.11 75.03
C SER A 429 67.84 -53.65 74.51
N ALA A 430 67.25 -52.77 75.32
CA ALA A 430 67.85 -51.54 75.89
C ALA A 430 68.89 -50.66 75.12
N ALA A 431 68.62 -49.34 75.07
CA ALA A 431 69.65 -48.29 75.16
C ALA A 431 69.12 -46.91 75.66
N THR A 432 69.49 -46.52 76.89
CA THR A 432 69.67 -45.13 77.41
C THR A 432 68.47 -44.15 77.45
N ALA A 433 68.42 -43.25 78.46
CA ALA A 433 67.30 -42.32 78.64
C ALA A 433 67.68 -40.88 79.06
N ARG A 434 67.12 -39.88 78.34
CA ARG A 434 66.76 -38.50 78.80
C ARG A 434 67.97 -37.57 79.13
N PRO A 435 67.84 -36.23 79.37
CA PRO A 435 66.62 -35.49 79.79
C PRO A 435 66.36 -34.02 79.31
N ARG A 436 65.07 -33.62 79.35
CA ARG A 436 64.54 -32.23 79.56
C ARG A 436 64.81 -31.23 78.40
N ARG A 437 64.24 -30.00 78.32
CA ARG A 437 63.55 -29.09 79.29
C ARG A 437 62.28 -28.43 78.74
N ARG A 438 61.43 -27.89 79.65
CA ARG A 438 60.40 -26.87 79.34
C ARG A 438 61.07 -25.56 78.87
N GLY A 439 60.41 -24.78 78.02
CA GLY A 439 60.82 -23.40 77.68
C GLY A 439 60.11 -22.79 76.46
N ARG A 440 59.77 -23.58 75.44
CA ARG A 440 59.37 -23.07 74.11
C ARG A 440 57.94 -22.51 73.98
N ARG A 441 57.00 -22.82 74.89
CA ARG A 441 55.56 -22.56 74.67
C ARG A 441 55.14 -21.08 74.77
N VAL A 442 55.73 -20.30 75.68
CA VAL A 442 55.37 -18.87 75.83
C VAL A 442 55.81 -18.06 74.60
N LEU A 443 56.99 -18.37 74.05
CA LEU A 443 57.52 -17.71 72.85
C LEU A 443 56.61 -17.95 71.63
N VAL A 444 56.11 -19.17 71.45
CA VAL A 444 55.24 -19.53 70.32
C VAL A 444 53.88 -18.82 70.39
N VAL A 445 53.27 -18.74 71.58
CA VAL A 445 52.00 -18.02 71.76
C VAL A 445 52.18 -16.51 71.53
N GLY A 446 53.28 -15.93 72.01
CA GLY A 446 53.62 -14.52 71.75
C GLY A 446 53.83 -14.22 70.26
N LEU A 447 54.52 -15.11 69.54
CA LEU A 447 54.73 -14.97 68.09
C LEU A 447 53.45 -15.15 67.28
N LEU A 448 52.54 -16.06 67.68
CA LEU A 448 51.23 -16.21 67.04
C LEU A 448 50.33 -15.00 67.28
N ALA A 449 50.28 -14.48 68.51
CA ALA A 449 49.53 -13.26 68.82
C ALA A 449 50.07 -12.04 68.07
N LEU A 450 51.41 -11.90 67.98
CA LEU A 450 52.05 -10.86 67.18
C LEU A 450 51.77 -11.03 65.68
N GLY A 451 51.85 -12.25 65.15
CA GLY A 451 51.53 -12.53 63.75
C GLY A 451 50.07 -12.22 63.39
N LEU A 452 49.13 -12.49 64.30
CA LEU A 452 47.72 -12.16 64.13
C LEU A 452 47.46 -10.65 64.25
N LEU A 453 48.15 -9.94 65.15
CA LEU A 453 48.14 -8.47 65.22
C LEU A 453 48.75 -7.81 63.97
N VAL A 454 49.86 -8.35 63.44
CA VAL A 454 50.49 -7.88 62.19
C VAL A 454 49.61 -8.21 60.98
N GLY A 455 48.93 -9.35 60.97
CA GLY A 455 47.94 -9.70 59.95
C GLY A 455 46.73 -8.76 59.98
N ALA A 456 46.18 -8.47 61.17
CA ALA A 456 45.07 -7.54 61.34
C ALA A 456 45.48 -6.08 61.02
N ALA A 457 46.69 -5.66 61.40
CA ALA A 457 47.21 -4.34 61.05
C ALA A 457 47.55 -4.23 59.55
N GLY A 458 48.07 -5.29 58.93
CA GLY A 458 48.33 -5.35 57.48
C GLY A 458 47.04 -5.36 56.66
N GLY A 459 46.03 -6.14 57.07
CA GLY A 459 44.69 -6.12 56.48
C GLY A 459 43.99 -4.79 56.68
N GLY A 460 44.11 -4.18 57.87
CA GLY A 460 43.60 -2.84 58.16
C GLY A 460 44.29 -1.74 57.34
N LEU A 461 45.61 -1.84 57.11
CA LEU A 461 46.35 -0.95 56.22
C LEU A 461 45.96 -1.15 54.76
N ALA A 462 45.81 -2.39 54.29
CA ALA A 462 45.34 -2.68 52.94
C ALA A 462 43.91 -2.15 52.70
N TRP A 463 43.01 -2.35 53.66
CA TRP A 463 41.65 -1.82 53.62
C TRP A 463 41.63 -0.29 53.67
N TRP A 464 42.45 0.34 54.52
CA TRP A 464 42.61 1.80 54.56
C TRP A 464 43.15 2.35 53.23
N HIS A 465 44.13 1.68 52.62
CA HIS A 465 44.64 2.05 51.29
C HIS A 465 43.63 1.83 50.16
N TRP A 466 42.74 0.84 50.28
CA TRP A 466 41.67 0.59 49.30
C TRP A 466 40.50 1.59 49.44
N VAL A 467 40.15 1.98 50.66
CA VAL A 467 39.12 3.00 50.94
C VAL A 467 39.63 4.43 50.71
N HIS A 468 40.94 4.65 50.60
CA HIS A 468 41.57 5.94 50.31
C HIS A 468 42.48 5.89 49.07
N ALA A 469 42.20 4.99 48.12
CA ALA A 469 42.78 5.06 46.78
C ALA A 469 42.26 6.33 46.09
N PRO A 470 43.14 7.13 45.43
CA PRO A 470 42.66 8.22 44.59
C PRO A 470 41.87 7.65 43.41
N LEU A 471 40.83 8.36 42.99
CA LEU A 471 40.19 8.11 41.71
C LEU A 471 41.10 8.60 40.58
N THR A 472 41.03 7.95 39.43
CA THR A 472 41.68 8.35 38.19
C THR A 472 40.60 8.55 37.13
N ALA A 473 40.65 9.66 36.40
CA ALA A 473 39.79 9.88 35.24
C ALA A 473 40.16 8.90 34.11
N VAL A 474 39.17 8.21 33.54
CA VAL A 474 39.37 7.29 32.42
C VAL A 474 39.75 8.10 31.15
N PRO A 475 40.88 7.78 30.47
CA PRO A 475 41.27 8.46 29.24
C PRO A 475 40.34 8.08 28.08
N SER A 476 40.13 9.01 27.13
CA SER A 476 39.36 8.74 25.91
C SER A 476 40.18 7.92 24.93
N VAL A 477 39.82 6.65 24.72
CA VAL A 477 40.48 5.77 23.73
C VAL A 477 39.61 5.47 22.51
N VAL A 478 38.43 6.08 22.39
CA VAL A 478 37.61 6.04 21.16
C VAL A 478 38.37 6.69 19.99
N GLY A 479 38.38 6.03 18.84
CA GLY A 479 39.00 6.49 17.60
C GLY A 479 40.49 6.17 17.44
N ILE A 480 41.13 5.51 18.42
CA ILE A 480 42.54 5.05 18.31
C ILE A 480 42.65 3.53 18.18
N GLU A 481 43.80 3.09 17.68
CA GLU A 481 44.17 1.68 17.48
C GLU A 481 44.18 0.89 18.81
N GLN A 482 43.71 -0.36 18.79
CA GLN A 482 43.50 -1.20 19.98
C GLN A 482 44.78 -1.37 20.81
N GLU A 483 45.95 -1.54 20.20
CA GLU A 483 47.22 -1.65 20.95
C GLU A 483 47.58 -0.34 21.68
N ALA A 484 47.29 0.81 21.08
CA ALA A 484 47.50 2.13 21.69
C ALA A 484 46.50 2.39 22.83
N ALA A 485 45.21 2.09 22.60
CA ALA A 485 44.16 2.14 23.60
C ALA A 485 44.51 1.31 24.85
N LEU A 486 44.94 0.06 24.63
CA LEU A 486 45.38 -0.84 25.69
C LEU A 486 46.68 -0.38 26.39
N ALA A 487 47.52 0.42 25.74
CA ALA A 487 48.70 1.00 26.39
C ALA A 487 48.33 2.20 27.28
N GLU A 488 47.45 3.09 26.80
CA GLU A 488 47.02 4.30 27.51
C GLU A 488 46.15 4.00 28.74
N LEU A 489 45.24 3.02 28.63
CA LEU A 489 44.48 2.50 29.77
C LEU A 489 45.41 1.87 30.84
N ARG A 490 46.48 1.17 30.43
CA ARG A 490 47.44 0.57 31.37
C ARG A 490 48.32 1.61 32.07
N ASP A 491 48.78 2.64 31.38
CA ASP A 491 49.61 3.71 31.97
C ASP A 491 48.82 4.55 32.99
N THR A 492 47.51 4.73 32.75
CA THR A 492 46.58 5.36 33.71
C THR A 492 46.12 4.43 34.85
N GLY A 493 46.43 3.13 34.78
CA GLY A 493 46.22 2.16 35.85
C GLY A 493 45.07 1.17 35.66
N PHE A 494 44.31 1.28 34.56
CA PHE A 494 43.24 0.35 34.17
C PHE A 494 43.86 -0.88 33.49
N ASN A 495 44.22 -1.87 34.33
CA ASN A 495 44.92 -3.08 33.90
C ASN A 495 43.97 -4.19 33.43
N HIS A 496 42.67 -4.04 33.68
CA HIS A 496 41.61 -4.95 33.24
C HIS A 496 40.83 -4.24 32.13
N VAL A 497 40.89 -4.79 30.93
CA VAL A 497 40.16 -4.28 29.76
C VAL A 497 39.40 -5.42 29.11
N ILE A 498 38.10 -5.22 28.88
CA ILE A 498 37.23 -6.14 28.17
C ILE A 498 37.12 -5.63 26.74
N ALA A 499 37.51 -6.45 25.76
CA ALA A 499 37.36 -6.12 24.35
C ALA A 499 36.15 -6.87 23.76
N ASP A 500 35.28 -6.13 23.09
CA ASP A 500 34.21 -6.65 22.22
C ASP A 500 34.53 -6.29 20.76
N GLU A 501 33.95 -7.00 19.78
CA GLU A 501 34.27 -6.86 18.35
C GLU A 501 33.00 -6.70 17.51
N GLN A 502 32.86 -5.58 16.80
CA GLN A 502 31.68 -5.24 16.00
C GLN A 502 32.07 -4.58 14.66
N HIS A 503 31.25 -4.70 13.62
CA HIS A 503 31.50 -3.99 12.35
C HIS A 503 31.08 -2.51 12.46
N HIS A 504 31.82 -1.61 11.81
CA HIS A 504 31.50 -0.19 11.77
C HIS A 504 31.82 0.41 10.38
N PRO A 505 30.91 1.18 9.74
CA PRO A 505 31.11 1.68 8.38
C PRO A 505 32.25 2.71 8.28
N ASP A 506 32.37 3.65 9.22
CA ASP A 506 33.38 4.71 9.12
C ASP A 506 34.78 4.36 9.67
N VAL A 507 34.85 3.47 10.67
CA VAL A 507 36.07 3.23 11.47
C VAL A 507 36.81 2.00 10.96
N ALA A 508 38.12 2.17 10.69
CA ALA A 508 38.99 1.11 10.19
C ALA A 508 39.14 -0.06 11.18
N GLU A 509 39.46 -1.25 10.66
CA GLU A 509 39.71 -2.45 11.46
C GLU A 509 40.73 -2.18 12.58
N GLY A 510 40.53 -2.81 13.74
CA GLY A 510 41.45 -2.70 14.89
C GLY A 510 41.41 -1.37 15.64
N HIS A 511 40.48 -0.45 15.33
CA HIS A 511 40.30 0.82 16.04
C HIS A 511 39.07 0.77 16.96
N VAL A 512 39.15 1.43 18.11
CA VAL A 512 38.05 1.46 19.11
C VAL A 512 36.92 2.35 18.64
N ILE A 513 35.68 1.83 18.63
CA ILE A 513 34.46 2.55 18.25
C ILE A 513 33.66 3.04 19.47
N GLU A 514 33.73 2.32 20.59
CA GLU A 514 32.97 2.62 21.81
C GLU A 514 33.82 2.28 23.05
N GLN A 515 33.55 2.97 24.15
CA GLN A 515 34.24 2.79 25.42
C GLN A 515 33.25 2.97 26.59
N ALA A 516 33.27 2.02 27.54
CA ALA A 516 32.45 2.08 28.74
C ALA A 516 33.30 1.84 30.02
N PRO A 517 33.16 2.66 31.08
CA PRO A 517 32.36 3.88 31.13
C PRO A 517 32.93 5.00 30.25
N SER A 518 32.14 6.07 30.10
CA SER A 518 32.48 7.23 29.27
C SER A 518 33.80 7.89 29.68
N PRO A 519 34.53 8.54 28.74
CA PRO A 519 35.73 9.29 29.05
C PRO A 519 35.55 10.35 30.15
N GLU A 520 36.65 10.70 30.81
CA GLU A 520 36.71 11.61 31.97
C GLU A 520 36.00 11.12 33.24
N GLN A 521 35.23 10.02 33.20
CA GLN A 521 34.63 9.45 34.41
C GLN A 521 35.70 8.99 35.40
N GLU A 522 35.54 9.35 36.68
CA GLU A 522 36.44 8.96 37.77
C GLU A 522 36.20 7.51 38.23
N LEU A 523 37.13 6.61 37.90
CA LEU A 523 37.15 5.22 38.36
C LEU A 523 38.28 4.97 39.36
N ARG A 524 38.25 3.83 40.05
CA ARG A 524 39.35 3.36 40.91
C ARG A 524 40.39 2.59 40.09
N PRO A 525 41.70 2.74 40.38
CA PRO A 525 42.74 1.92 39.76
C PRO A 525 42.47 0.42 39.96
N GLY A 526 42.27 -0.29 38.85
CA GLY A 526 41.95 -1.73 38.83
C GLY A 526 40.47 -2.08 38.72
N GLU A 527 39.58 -1.11 38.48
CA GLU A 527 38.24 -1.38 37.93
C GLU A 527 38.32 -1.63 36.40
N ASP A 528 37.38 -2.39 35.86
CA ASP A 528 37.38 -2.84 34.46
C ASP A 528 36.90 -1.71 33.52
N VAL A 529 37.55 -1.57 32.35
CA VAL A 529 37.09 -0.72 31.24
C VAL A 529 36.73 -1.60 30.05
N ALA A 530 35.55 -1.43 29.48
CA ALA A 530 35.17 -2.09 28.23
C ALA A 530 35.50 -1.20 27.02
N ILE A 531 35.97 -1.82 25.94
CA ILE A 531 36.18 -1.19 24.63
C ILE A 531 35.55 -2.07 23.54
N THR A 532 34.87 -1.46 22.58
CA THR A 532 34.36 -2.14 21.39
C THR A 532 35.27 -1.79 20.22
N VAL A 533 35.73 -2.78 19.45
CA VAL A 533 36.71 -2.61 18.37
C VAL A 533 36.06 -2.88 17.02
N SER A 534 36.37 -2.04 16.03
CA SER A 534 35.89 -2.21 14.65
C SER A 534 36.51 -3.42 13.97
N LEU A 535 35.66 -4.25 13.37
CA LEU A 535 36.00 -5.28 12.38
C LEU A 535 36.08 -4.73 10.94
N GLY A 536 36.10 -3.40 10.78
CA GLY A 536 36.29 -2.71 9.51
C GLY A 536 35.09 -2.69 8.56
N ARG A 537 35.32 -2.07 7.40
CA ARG A 537 34.37 -1.97 6.28
C ARG A 537 34.28 -3.28 5.51
N ARG A 538 33.06 -3.65 5.12
CA ARG A 538 32.78 -4.73 4.18
C ARG A 538 32.59 -4.18 2.77
N PHE A 539 33.11 -4.90 1.79
CA PHE A 539 32.91 -4.65 0.37
C PHE A 539 32.12 -5.80 -0.25
N ALA A 540 31.40 -5.52 -1.32
CA ALA A 540 30.62 -6.45 -2.11
C ALA A 540 31.08 -6.42 -3.57
N ASP A 541 31.00 -7.59 -4.23
CA ASP A 541 31.22 -7.72 -5.67
C ASP A 541 29.90 -7.42 -6.40
N VAL A 542 29.96 -6.59 -7.45
CA VAL A 542 28.78 -6.18 -8.22
C VAL A 542 28.39 -7.29 -9.20
N PRO A 543 27.17 -7.86 -9.14
CA PRO A 543 26.70 -8.89 -10.06
C PRO A 543 26.47 -8.34 -11.48
N ASP A 544 26.45 -9.23 -12.47
CA ASP A 544 26.08 -8.91 -13.86
C ASP A 544 24.64 -9.33 -14.12
N VAL A 545 23.74 -8.36 -14.05
CA VAL A 545 22.28 -8.55 -14.20
C VAL A 545 21.78 -8.08 -15.56
N THR A 546 22.69 -7.72 -16.46
CA THR A 546 22.38 -7.22 -17.81
C THR A 546 21.58 -8.26 -18.61
N GLY A 547 20.38 -7.89 -19.07
CA GLY A 547 19.48 -8.79 -19.81
C GLY A 547 18.68 -9.78 -18.95
N LEU A 548 18.81 -9.76 -17.62
CA LEU A 548 17.93 -10.53 -16.73
C LEU A 548 16.55 -9.85 -16.61
N PRO A 549 15.48 -10.60 -16.28
CA PRO A 549 14.21 -10.03 -15.84
C PRO A 549 14.39 -9.13 -14.60
N GLU A 550 13.64 -8.02 -14.48
CA GLU A 550 13.74 -7.05 -13.37
C GLU A 550 13.77 -7.75 -12.00
N SER A 551 12.88 -8.71 -11.75
CA SER A 551 12.85 -9.43 -10.46
C SER A 551 14.11 -10.25 -10.17
N GLU A 552 14.70 -10.90 -11.19
CA GLU A 552 15.90 -11.73 -11.02
C GLU A 552 17.16 -10.85 -10.87
N ALA A 553 17.17 -9.69 -11.55
CA ALA A 553 18.20 -8.66 -11.38
C ALA A 553 18.20 -8.04 -9.97
N LEU A 554 17.02 -7.67 -9.45
CA LEU A 554 16.86 -7.12 -8.11
C LEU A 554 17.26 -8.17 -7.04
N ASP A 555 16.80 -9.42 -7.19
CA ASP A 555 17.16 -10.53 -6.30
C ASP A 555 18.70 -10.77 -6.27
N GLU A 556 19.42 -10.70 -7.39
CA GLU A 556 20.89 -10.84 -7.40
C GLU A 556 21.62 -9.64 -6.76
N ILE A 557 21.14 -8.40 -6.94
CA ILE A 557 21.73 -7.21 -6.31
C ILE A 557 21.51 -7.23 -4.79
N GLU A 558 20.30 -7.53 -4.32
CA GLU A 558 20.02 -7.67 -2.88
C GLU A 558 20.84 -8.83 -2.26
N ALA A 559 21.01 -9.95 -3.00
CA ALA A 559 21.83 -11.08 -2.56
C ALA A 559 23.33 -10.77 -2.47
N ALA A 560 23.81 -9.71 -3.15
CA ALA A 560 25.17 -9.20 -3.03
C ALA A 560 25.37 -8.25 -1.82
N GLU A 561 24.33 -8.00 -1.01
CA GLU A 561 24.30 -6.98 0.06
C GLU A 561 24.47 -5.53 -0.49
N LEU A 562 23.93 -5.27 -1.69
CA LEU A 562 23.90 -3.96 -2.39
C LEU A 562 22.47 -3.42 -2.51
N GLU A 563 22.31 -2.11 -2.77
CA GLU A 563 21.00 -1.46 -2.88
C GLU A 563 20.62 -1.18 -4.34
N PRO A 564 19.56 -1.80 -4.90
CA PRO A 564 19.17 -1.57 -6.29
C PRO A 564 18.39 -0.25 -6.46
N VAL A 565 18.89 0.62 -7.33
CA VAL A 565 18.19 1.81 -7.83
C VAL A 565 17.66 1.49 -9.24
N ARG A 566 16.45 1.93 -9.57
CA ARG A 566 15.81 1.60 -10.87
C ARG A 566 15.44 2.84 -11.68
N GLU A 567 15.80 2.85 -12.96
CA GLU A 567 15.26 3.74 -13.98
C GLU A 567 14.50 2.93 -15.04
N GLU A 568 13.62 3.58 -15.81
CA GLU A 568 12.75 2.95 -16.82
C GLU A 568 12.96 3.63 -18.18
N ARG A 569 13.24 2.86 -19.24
CA ARG A 569 13.55 3.38 -20.59
C ARG A 569 12.90 2.52 -21.67
N HIS A 570 12.48 3.12 -22.79
CA HIS A 570 12.09 2.36 -23.99
C HIS A 570 13.32 1.79 -24.71
N ASP A 571 13.18 0.57 -25.22
CA ASP A 571 14.25 -0.15 -25.91
C ASP A 571 13.65 -1.13 -26.92
N ASP A 572 14.23 -1.22 -28.12
CA ASP A 572 13.74 -2.00 -29.25
C ASP A 572 14.38 -3.40 -29.35
N GLU A 573 15.56 -3.61 -28.74
CA GLU A 573 16.20 -4.94 -28.68
C GLU A 573 15.83 -5.70 -27.39
N VAL A 574 15.65 -5.00 -26.26
CA VAL A 574 15.41 -5.62 -24.94
C VAL A 574 13.91 -5.73 -24.61
N PRO A 575 13.37 -6.94 -24.34
CA PRO A 575 11.96 -7.12 -23.99
C PRO A 575 11.54 -6.37 -22.71
N SER A 576 10.30 -5.89 -22.69
CA SER A 576 9.69 -5.22 -21.53
C SER A 576 9.90 -6.02 -20.23
N GLY A 577 10.26 -5.34 -19.14
CA GLY A 577 10.54 -5.94 -17.83
C GLY A 577 11.91 -6.64 -17.70
N HIS A 578 12.87 -6.37 -18.60
CA HIS A 578 14.25 -6.87 -18.51
C HIS A 578 15.24 -5.70 -18.42
N VAL A 579 16.39 -5.92 -17.77
CA VAL A 579 17.45 -4.90 -17.62
C VAL A 579 18.19 -4.69 -18.93
N ILE A 580 18.27 -3.44 -19.38
CA ILE A 580 19.01 -3.03 -20.58
C ILE A 580 20.50 -2.84 -20.25
N GLU A 581 20.76 -2.09 -19.18
CA GLU A 581 22.10 -1.68 -18.75
C GLU A 581 22.13 -1.46 -17.23
N GLN A 582 23.31 -1.57 -16.63
CA GLN A 582 23.55 -1.35 -15.20
C GLN A 582 24.75 -0.41 -14.96
N THR A 583 24.70 0.34 -13.85
CA THR A 583 25.82 1.17 -13.37
C THR A 583 25.99 0.98 -11.86
N PRO A 584 27.18 0.63 -11.34
CA PRO A 584 28.44 0.40 -12.06
C PRO A 584 28.47 -0.94 -12.82
N ALA A 585 29.47 -1.05 -13.71
CA ALA A 585 29.75 -2.28 -14.45
C ALA A 585 30.20 -3.41 -13.51
N PRO A 586 29.76 -4.66 -13.74
CA PRO A 586 29.95 -5.79 -12.84
C PRO A 586 31.42 -6.06 -12.54
N THR A 587 31.75 -6.50 -11.31
CA THR A 587 33.14 -6.73 -10.85
C THR A 587 33.84 -7.90 -11.58
N ALA A 588 33.11 -8.67 -12.39
CA ALA A 588 33.69 -9.56 -13.40
C ALA A 588 34.42 -8.83 -14.56
N THR A 589 34.16 -7.53 -14.72
CA THR A 589 34.65 -6.67 -15.81
C THR A 589 35.32 -5.37 -15.32
N SER A 590 35.04 -4.93 -14.09
CA SER A 590 35.64 -3.77 -13.42
C SER A 590 36.56 -4.21 -12.26
N GLU A 591 37.57 -3.41 -11.91
CA GLU A 591 38.32 -3.55 -10.63
C GLU A 591 37.60 -2.81 -9.48
N GLU A 592 36.31 -2.50 -9.66
CA GLU A 592 35.51 -1.68 -8.75
C GLU A 592 34.65 -2.60 -7.86
N GLN A 593 34.85 -2.47 -6.56
CA GLN A 593 34.07 -3.15 -5.52
C GLN A 593 33.31 -2.09 -4.73
N LEU A 594 32.00 -2.27 -4.63
CA LEU A 594 31.12 -1.39 -3.86
C LEU A 594 31.21 -1.72 -2.36
N ARG A 595 30.78 -0.80 -1.51
CA ARG A 595 30.52 -1.11 -0.08
C ARG A 595 29.15 -1.78 0.03
N GLN A 596 28.93 -2.55 1.08
CA GLN A 596 27.58 -3.05 1.38
C GLN A 596 26.62 -1.87 1.60
N GLY A 597 25.47 -1.88 0.91
CA GLY A 597 24.54 -0.74 0.87
C GLY A 597 25.01 0.47 0.06
N ASP A 598 25.97 0.33 -0.86
CA ASP A 598 26.10 1.27 -1.98
C ASP A 598 25.09 0.91 -3.09
N GLU A 599 24.71 1.93 -3.87
CA GLU A 599 23.70 1.84 -4.93
C GLU A 599 24.22 1.13 -6.21
N VAL A 600 23.38 0.29 -6.81
CA VAL A 600 23.53 -0.23 -8.18
C VAL A 600 22.30 0.19 -8.99
N GLU A 601 22.50 1.07 -9.96
CA GLU A 601 21.47 1.53 -10.89
C GLU A 601 21.24 0.47 -11.98
N VAL A 602 19.97 0.10 -12.20
CA VAL A 602 19.53 -0.75 -13.33
C VAL A 602 18.48 -0.01 -14.15
N VAL A 603 18.67 0.03 -15.47
CA VAL A 603 17.72 0.61 -16.41
C VAL A 603 16.86 -0.50 -17.00
N VAL A 604 15.57 -0.51 -16.69
CA VAL A 604 14.63 -1.56 -17.11
C VAL A 604 13.93 -1.14 -18.40
N SER A 605 13.83 -2.08 -19.35
CA SER A 605 13.09 -1.89 -20.59
C SER A 605 11.59 -1.80 -20.34
N LEU A 606 10.96 -0.77 -20.88
CA LEU A 606 9.51 -0.68 -21.06
C LEU A 606 9.04 -1.47 -22.30
N GLY A 607 9.97 -1.90 -23.16
CA GLY A 607 9.73 -2.41 -24.51
C GLY A 607 9.72 -1.30 -25.56
N ILE A 608 9.32 -1.66 -26.79
CA ILE A 608 9.21 -0.72 -27.91
C ILE A 608 8.24 0.42 -27.53
N GLU A 609 8.58 1.65 -27.91
CA GLU A 609 7.71 2.82 -27.71
C GLU A 609 6.42 2.66 -28.54
N GLN A 610 5.26 2.97 -27.95
CA GLN A 610 3.97 2.79 -28.60
C GLN A 610 3.42 4.10 -29.18
N VAL A 611 2.88 4.02 -30.39
CA VAL A 611 2.35 5.14 -31.19
C VAL A 611 0.89 4.90 -31.56
N GLU A 612 0.13 5.98 -31.82
CA GLU A 612 -1.26 5.91 -32.28
C GLU A 612 -1.33 5.94 -33.82
N VAL A 613 -2.05 4.98 -34.42
CA VAL A 613 -2.26 4.92 -35.87
C VAL A 613 -3.17 6.06 -36.34
N PRO A 614 -2.73 6.95 -37.26
CA PRO A 614 -3.56 8.03 -37.77
C PRO A 614 -4.71 7.52 -38.67
N ASP A 615 -5.76 8.34 -38.79
CA ASP A 615 -6.78 8.17 -39.82
C ASP A 615 -6.31 8.86 -41.11
N VAL A 616 -5.93 8.06 -42.12
CA VAL A 616 -5.50 8.55 -43.42
C VAL A 616 -6.52 8.25 -44.53
N VAL A 617 -7.71 7.75 -44.18
CA VAL A 617 -8.75 7.41 -45.16
C VAL A 617 -9.40 8.68 -45.71
N GLY A 618 -9.39 8.81 -47.05
CA GLY A 618 -9.85 10.00 -47.76
C GLY A 618 -8.77 11.03 -48.06
N GLU A 619 -7.54 10.84 -47.57
CA GLU A 619 -6.38 11.66 -47.94
C GLU A 619 -5.80 11.27 -49.31
N ASP A 620 -4.85 12.06 -49.81
CA ASP A 620 -3.99 11.72 -50.96
C ASP A 620 -2.87 10.76 -50.52
N GLU A 621 -2.44 9.85 -51.41
CA GLU A 621 -1.33 8.91 -51.18
C GLU A 621 -0.07 9.59 -50.62
N GLY A 622 0.26 10.80 -51.11
CA GLY A 622 1.39 11.59 -50.63
C GLY A 622 1.20 12.15 -49.21
N ALA A 623 0.03 12.70 -48.91
CA ALA A 623 -0.35 13.17 -47.58
C ALA A 623 -0.39 12.02 -46.55
N ALA A 624 -1.05 10.91 -46.89
CA ALA A 624 -1.13 9.71 -46.05
C ALA A 624 0.25 9.12 -45.73
N THR A 625 1.15 9.09 -46.72
CA THR A 625 2.55 8.66 -46.52
C THR A 625 3.26 9.55 -45.49
N ALA A 626 3.09 10.88 -45.59
CA ALA A 626 3.70 11.83 -44.66
C ALA A 626 3.07 11.76 -43.25
N ALA A 627 1.76 11.49 -43.14
CA ALA A 627 1.07 11.33 -41.86
C ALA A 627 1.50 10.06 -41.09
N LEU A 628 1.94 9.01 -41.81
CA LEU A 628 2.55 7.82 -41.20
C LEU A 628 4.00 8.08 -40.78
N ASP A 629 4.79 8.78 -41.61
CA ASP A 629 6.19 9.17 -41.32
C ASP A 629 6.26 10.12 -40.09
N ASP A 630 5.37 11.12 -40.01
CA ASP A 630 5.21 12.04 -38.86
C ASP A 630 4.69 11.33 -37.58
N ALA A 631 4.25 10.06 -37.67
CA ALA A 631 3.75 9.24 -36.56
C ALA A 631 4.71 8.09 -36.17
N ASP A 632 5.93 8.08 -36.70
CA ASP A 632 6.93 7.00 -36.59
C ASP A 632 6.38 5.60 -37.01
N LEU A 633 5.61 5.56 -38.11
CA LEU A 633 5.04 4.32 -38.68
C LEU A 633 5.59 4.03 -40.08
N THR A 634 5.87 2.75 -40.37
CA THR A 634 6.40 2.33 -41.66
C THR A 634 5.28 2.17 -42.70
N LEU A 635 5.42 2.78 -43.87
CA LEU A 635 4.53 2.51 -45.01
C LEU A 635 4.80 1.12 -45.61
N GLY A 636 3.74 0.31 -45.73
CA GLY A 636 3.75 -1.06 -46.24
C GLY A 636 3.45 -1.19 -47.74
N GLU A 637 2.64 -2.20 -48.12
CA GLU A 637 2.19 -2.37 -49.50
C GLU A 637 1.10 -1.33 -49.86
N ILE A 638 1.25 -0.67 -51.02
CA ILE A 638 0.19 0.16 -51.60
C ILE A 638 -0.58 -0.69 -52.62
N ALA A 639 -1.73 -1.21 -52.20
CA ALA A 639 -2.70 -1.83 -53.09
C ALA A 639 -3.48 -0.76 -53.88
N THR A 640 -3.90 -1.07 -55.11
CA THR A 640 -4.73 -0.18 -55.93
C THR A 640 -5.97 -0.90 -56.46
N THR A 641 -7.11 -0.20 -56.47
CA THR A 641 -8.39 -0.73 -56.99
C THR A 641 -9.25 0.37 -57.59
N TRP A 642 -10.13 0.00 -58.51
CA TRP A 642 -11.22 0.87 -58.96
C TRP A 642 -12.25 1.04 -57.82
N SER A 643 -12.86 2.23 -57.75
CA SER A 643 -13.92 2.57 -56.79
C SER A 643 -14.82 3.67 -57.36
N ASP A 644 -16.11 3.36 -57.51
CA ASP A 644 -17.11 4.33 -57.97
C ASP A 644 -17.55 5.30 -56.84
N GLU A 645 -17.37 4.89 -55.57
CA GLU A 645 -17.66 5.70 -54.38
C GLU A 645 -16.57 6.74 -54.10
N HIS A 646 -15.32 6.43 -54.48
CA HIS A 646 -14.17 7.33 -54.36
C HIS A 646 -13.57 7.64 -55.75
N PRO A 647 -14.23 8.49 -56.56
CA PRO A 647 -13.88 8.67 -57.97
C PRO A 647 -12.58 9.46 -58.23
N THR A 648 -11.95 10.00 -57.18
CA THR A 648 -10.64 10.66 -57.27
C THR A 648 -9.54 9.61 -57.25
N ALA A 649 -8.82 9.46 -58.36
CA ALA A 649 -7.63 8.61 -58.42
C ALA A 649 -6.50 9.20 -57.54
N GLY A 650 -5.80 8.34 -56.80
CA GLY A 650 -4.75 8.73 -55.84
C GLY A 650 -5.26 9.01 -54.41
N THR A 651 -6.56 8.87 -54.16
CA THR A 651 -7.13 8.97 -52.80
C THR A 651 -7.05 7.63 -52.07
N VAL A 652 -6.61 7.62 -50.81
CA VAL A 652 -6.64 6.46 -49.91
C VAL A 652 -8.08 6.12 -49.54
N ILE A 653 -8.46 4.85 -49.66
CA ILE A 653 -9.80 4.33 -49.38
C ILE A 653 -9.82 3.20 -48.34
N GLY A 654 -8.65 2.86 -47.78
CA GLY A 654 -8.50 1.90 -46.70
C GLY A 654 -7.05 1.79 -46.25
N GLN A 655 -6.86 1.37 -44.99
CA GLN A 655 -5.58 1.13 -44.33
C GLN A 655 -5.65 -0.22 -43.57
N SER A 656 -4.53 -0.92 -43.38
CA SER A 656 -4.55 -2.26 -42.75
C SER A 656 -4.66 -2.27 -41.23
N MET A 657 -4.50 -1.11 -40.57
CA MET A 657 -4.65 -0.93 -39.12
C MET A 657 -5.74 0.09 -38.80
N ASP A 658 -6.58 -0.20 -37.79
CA ASP A 658 -7.69 0.67 -37.37
C ASP A 658 -7.18 2.04 -36.88
N PRO A 659 -7.76 3.18 -37.31
CA PRO A 659 -7.39 4.49 -36.79
C PRO A 659 -7.61 4.63 -35.29
N GLY A 660 -6.64 5.22 -34.59
CA GLY A 660 -6.61 5.32 -33.13
C GLY A 660 -6.28 4.00 -32.41
N ALA A 661 -5.85 2.96 -33.14
CA ALA A 661 -5.19 1.82 -32.51
C ALA A 661 -3.80 2.21 -32.01
N THR A 662 -3.40 1.66 -30.86
CA THR A 662 -2.05 1.80 -30.31
C THR A 662 -1.20 0.62 -30.75
N VAL A 663 -0.04 0.87 -31.35
CA VAL A 663 0.87 -0.15 -31.91
C VAL A 663 2.33 0.19 -31.60
N ASP A 664 3.23 -0.77 -31.75
CA ASP A 664 4.67 -0.56 -31.58
C ASP A 664 5.22 0.40 -32.66
N ARG A 665 6.18 1.29 -32.33
CA ARG A 665 6.90 2.15 -33.30
C ARG A 665 7.45 1.32 -34.47
N ASP A 666 7.56 1.95 -35.65
CA ASP A 666 7.98 1.37 -36.92
C ASP A 666 7.02 0.28 -37.48
N SER A 667 5.88 0.01 -36.82
CA SER A 667 4.83 -0.88 -37.32
C SER A 667 4.41 -0.55 -38.75
N THR A 668 4.19 -1.60 -39.55
CA THR A 668 3.90 -1.46 -40.99
C THR A 668 2.41 -1.28 -41.27
N VAL A 669 2.02 -0.16 -41.88
CA VAL A 669 0.64 0.11 -42.33
C VAL A 669 0.57 0.02 -43.85
N ASP A 670 -0.25 -0.91 -44.35
CA ASP A 670 -0.54 -1.05 -45.79
C ASP A 670 -1.71 -0.13 -46.18
N LEU A 671 -1.68 0.41 -47.39
CA LEU A 671 -2.71 1.33 -47.90
C LEU A 671 -3.42 0.76 -49.12
N THR A 672 -4.71 1.06 -49.26
CA THR A 672 -5.48 0.82 -50.48
C THR A 672 -5.86 2.15 -51.11
N VAL A 673 -5.42 2.39 -52.36
CA VAL A 673 -5.61 3.64 -53.08
C VAL A 673 -6.58 3.46 -54.25
N SER A 674 -7.48 4.43 -54.44
CA SER A 674 -8.43 4.45 -55.55
C SER A 674 -7.75 4.78 -56.88
N LEU A 675 -8.11 4.05 -57.93
CA LEU A 675 -7.83 4.37 -59.33
C LEU A 675 -8.93 5.25 -59.97
N GLY A 676 -9.95 5.63 -59.20
CA GLY A 676 -11.21 6.19 -59.70
C GLY A 676 -12.19 5.09 -60.13
N PRO A 677 -13.29 5.44 -60.84
CA PRO A 677 -14.27 4.46 -61.32
C PRO A 677 -13.70 3.59 -62.45
N GLU A 678 -14.22 2.38 -62.64
CA GLU A 678 -13.71 1.48 -63.69
C GLU A 678 -14.09 1.97 -65.10
N THR A 679 -13.09 2.47 -65.83
CA THR A 679 -13.26 2.99 -67.20
C THR A 679 -13.00 1.94 -68.27
N ILE A 680 -13.74 2.05 -69.37
CA ILE A 680 -13.56 1.26 -70.60
C ILE A 680 -13.36 2.17 -71.81
N GLU A 681 -12.65 1.69 -72.84
CA GLU A 681 -12.52 2.42 -74.11
C GLU A 681 -13.82 2.36 -74.92
N MET A 682 -14.32 3.51 -75.34
CA MET A 682 -15.51 3.66 -76.18
C MET A 682 -15.35 2.95 -77.54
N PRO A 683 -16.13 1.90 -77.85
CA PRO A 683 -16.05 1.23 -79.15
C PRO A 683 -16.55 2.12 -80.29
N ASN A 684 -16.04 1.86 -81.51
CA ASN A 684 -16.51 2.53 -82.72
C ASN A 684 -17.70 1.76 -83.34
N VAL A 685 -18.92 2.12 -82.96
CA VAL A 685 -20.18 1.60 -83.54
C VAL A 685 -20.70 2.45 -84.72
N ARG A 686 -19.87 3.39 -85.19
CA ARG A 686 -20.24 4.32 -86.26
C ARG A 686 -20.34 3.62 -87.61
N GLY A 687 -21.53 3.67 -88.20
CA GLY A 687 -21.88 3.02 -89.47
C GLY A 687 -22.57 1.67 -89.30
N ASP A 688 -22.71 1.17 -88.07
CA ASP A 688 -23.49 -0.03 -87.77
C ASP A 688 -24.99 0.30 -87.65
N GLY A 689 -25.82 -0.74 -87.74
CA GLY A 689 -27.28 -0.63 -87.56
C GLY A 689 -27.63 -0.45 -86.09
N VAL A 690 -28.64 0.38 -85.79
CA VAL A 690 -28.97 0.81 -84.41
C VAL A 690 -29.10 -0.37 -83.43
N GLU A 691 -29.90 -1.38 -83.75
CA GLU A 691 -30.10 -2.58 -82.89
C GLU A 691 -28.78 -3.35 -82.60
N SER A 692 -27.77 -3.24 -83.47
CA SER A 692 -26.46 -3.86 -83.28
C SER A 692 -25.51 -2.98 -82.47
N ALA A 693 -25.60 -1.65 -82.63
CA ALA A 693 -24.83 -0.68 -81.87
C ALA A 693 -25.32 -0.61 -80.41
N GLU A 694 -26.64 -0.63 -80.19
CA GLU A 694 -27.26 -0.75 -78.87
C GLU A 694 -26.75 -2.01 -78.16
N ALA A 695 -26.89 -3.19 -78.79
CA ALA A 695 -26.44 -4.46 -78.21
C ALA A 695 -24.93 -4.51 -77.92
N GLU A 696 -24.07 -3.89 -78.74
CA GLU A 696 -22.62 -3.87 -78.51
C GLU A 696 -22.21 -2.96 -77.33
N LEU A 697 -22.98 -1.90 -77.05
CA LEU A 697 -22.78 -1.00 -75.93
C LEU A 697 -23.39 -1.56 -74.62
N GLU A 698 -24.57 -2.16 -74.69
CA GLU A 698 -25.22 -2.83 -73.55
C GLU A 698 -24.39 -4.03 -73.02
N ASP A 699 -23.75 -4.81 -73.90
CA ASP A 699 -22.83 -5.91 -73.55
C ASP A 699 -21.60 -5.42 -72.76
N ARG A 700 -21.23 -4.14 -72.94
CA ARG A 700 -20.17 -3.45 -72.18
C ARG A 700 -20.69 -2.72 -70.94
N HIS A 701 -21.97 -2.85 -70.62
CA HIS A 701 -22.65 -2.17 -69.51
C HIS A 701 -22.69 -0.64 -69.65
N LEU A 702 -22.90 -0.13 -70.86
CA LEU A 702 -23.18 1.29 -71.11
C LEU A 702 -24.69 1.51 -71.32
N GLU A 703 -25.21 2.67 -70.90
CA GLU A 703 -26.59 3.06 -71.21
C GLU A 703 -26.65 3.68 -72.61
N VAL A 704 -27.70 3.42 -73.39
CA VAL A 704 -27.81 3.91 -74.78
C VAL A 704 -29.04 4.78 -74.99
N VAL A 705 -28.86 5.95 -75.59
CA VAL A 705 -29.92 6.88 -75.99
C VAL A 705 -29.80 7.17 -77.48
N VAL A 706 -30.85 6.90 -78.25
CA VAL A 706 -30.87 7.15 -79.70
C VAL A 706 -31.59 8.45 -80.02
N GLU A 707 -30.87 9.42 -80.60
CA GLU A 707 -31.45 10.68 -81.07
C GLU A 707 -31.59 10.73 -82.60
N GLY A 708 -32.71 11.29 -83.05
CA GLY A 708 -33.05 11.45 -84.47
C GLY A 708 -32.62 12.81 -85.03
N ILE A 709 -31.65 12.81 -85.95
CA ILE A 709 -31.20 14.03 -86.63
C ILE A 709 -31.88 14.21 -88.00
N PRO A 710 -32.30 15.44 -88.36
CA PRO A 710 -33.00 15.70 -89.61
C PRO A 710 -32.06 15.55 -90.82
N ARG A 711 -32.43 14.68 -91.76
CA ARG A 711 -31.59 14.30 -92.90
C ARG A 711 -31.34 15.49 -93.86
N PRO A 712 -30.08 15.81 -94.22
CA PRO A 712 -29.76 17.00 -94.99
C PRO A 712 -30.28 16.91 -96.44
N THR A 713 -31.25 17.76 -96.77
CA THR A 713 -32.04 17.71 -98.02
C THR A 713 -31.41 18.42 -99.23
N PHE A 714 -30.22 19.01 -99.10
CA PHE A 714 -29.55 19.77 -100.16
C PHE A 714 -28.05 19.43 -100.30
N GLY A 715 -27.72 18.58 -101.27
CA GLY A 715 -26.34 18.35 -101.70
C GLY A 715 -26.19 17.11 -102.60
N PRO A 716 -25.19 17.05 -103.50
CA PRO A 716 -24.96 15.88 -104.38
C PRO A 716 -24.29 14.68 -103.68
N PHE A 717 -24.27 14.66 -102.34
CA PHE A 717 -23.59 13.65 -101.51
C PHE A 717 -24.45 13.23 -100.31
N THR A 718 -25.73 12.87 -100.54
CA THR A 718 -26.57 12.20 -99.53
C THR A 718 -26.00 10.80 -99.24
N ARG A 719 -25.17 10.68 -98.19
CA ARG A 719 -24.40 9.45 -97.88
C ARG A 719 -24.85 8.66 -96.65
N GLY A 720 -25.51 9.30 -95.69
CA GLY A 720 -26.08 8.59 -94.55
C GLY A 720 -27.29 7.76 -94.98
N GLU A 721 -27.27 6.47 -94.70
CA GLU A 721 -28.43 5.57 -94.83
C GLU A 721 -29.34 5.72 -93.60
N ILE A 722 -30.62 5.37 -93.73
CA ILE A 722 -31.59 5.45 -92.63
C ILE A 722 -31.40 4.20 -91.75
N GLY A 723 -31.36 4.38 -90.43
CA GLY A 723 -31.18 3.27 -89.48
C GLY A 723 -29.72 2.83 -89.25
N LEU A 724 -28.74 3.63 -89.68
CA LEU A 724 -27.34 3.49 -89.26
C LEU A 724 -26.94 4.62 -88.29
N VAL A 725 -25.95 4.37 -87.43
CA VAL A 725 -25.31 5.38 -86.57
C VAL A 725 -24.43 6.31 -87.42
N GLU A 726 -24.80 7.59 -87.53
CA GLU A 726 -24.01 8.60 -88.25
C GLU A 726 -22.92 9.21 -87.37
N GLU A 727 -23.19 9.36 -86.06
CA GLU A 727 -22.31 9.96 -85.05
C GLU A 727 -22.65 9.37 -83.67
N GLN A 728 -21.66 9.30 -82.78
CA GLN A 728 -21.80 8.81 -81.41
C GLN A 728 -21.07 9.77 -80.45
N LEU A 729 -21.61 9.96 -79.25
CA LEU A 729 -20.98 10.68 -78.14
C LEU A 729 -21.15 9.87 -76.84
N PRO A 730 -20.09 9.60 -76.06
CA PRO A 730 -18.67 9.89 -76.30
C PRO A 730 -18.09 9.29 -77.60
N THR A 731 -16.95 9.82 -78.05
CA THR A 731 -16.36 9.48 -79.35
C THR A 731 -15.49 8.21 -79.26
N PRO A 732 -15.26 7.49 -80.36
CA PRO A 732 -14.50 6.24 -80.31
C PRO A 732 -13.07 6.43 -79.80
N GLY A 733 -12.72 5.69 -78.75
CA GLY A 733 -11.45 5.81 -78.03
C GLY A 733 -11.45 6.81 -76.87
N ASP A 734 -12.55 7.51 -76.59
CA ASP A 734 -12.72 8.18 -75.29
C ASP A 734 -12.84 7.12 -74.17
N ALA A 735 -12.34 7.43 -72.98
CA ALA A 735 -12.51 6.59 -71.79
C ALA A 735 -13.83 6.94 -71.10
N VAL A 736 -14.69 5.95 -70.89
CA VAL A 736 -16.04 6.12 -70.31
C VAL A 736 -16.25 5.18 -69.12
N VAL A 737 -17.11 5.58 -68.18
CA VAL A 737 -17.42 4.77 -66.99
C VAL A 737 -18.55 3.76 -67.30
N ARG A 738 -18.61 2.61 -66.62
CA ARG A 738 -19.78 1.73 -66.72
C ARG A 738 -21.05 2.46 -66.26
N GLY A 739 -22.14 2.27 -66.99
CA GLY A 739 -23.39 2.99 -66.82
C GLY A 739 -23.40 4.41 -67.41
N GLU A 740 -22.30 4.88 -68.03
CA GLU A 740 -22.31 6.17 -68.74
C GLU A 740 -23.22 6.12 -69.98
N THR A 741 -23.97 7.20 -70.21
CA THR A 741 -24.97 7.29 -71.27
C THR A 741 -24.36 7.67 -72.62
N VAL A 742 -24.35 6.74 -73.57
CA VAL A 742 -23.91 6.96 -74.95
C VAL A 742 -25.08 7.45 -75.81
N THR A 743 -24.91 8.60 -76.44
CA THR A 743 -25.88 9.15 -77.39
C THR A 743 -25.52 8.76 -78.82
N LEU A 744 -26.41 8.03 -79.50
CA LEU A 744 -26.28 7.61 -80.90
C LEU A 744 -27.16 8.49 -81.79
N TYR A 745 -26.55 9.21 -82.73
CA TYR A 745 -27.25 10.09 -83.67
C TYR A 745 -27.54 9.35 -84.98
N THR A 746 -28.82 9.35 -85.37
CA THR A 746 -29.33 8.55 -86.49
C THR A 746 -30.18 9.39 -87.44
N TYR A 747 -30.09 9.14 -88.76
CA TYR A 747 -30.98 9.79 -89.72
C TYR A 747 -32.35 9.11 -89.75
N GLN A 748 -33.39 9.87 -89.41
CA GLN A 748 -34.81 9.46 -89.53
C GLN A 748 -35.41 9.94 -90.87
N GLU A 749 -36.62 9.46 -91.20
CA GLU A 749 -37.34 9.74 -92.48
C GLU A 749 -37.98 11.14 -92.55
#